data_AF-A0A7Y1XSC7-F1
#
_entry.id   AF-A0A7Y1XSC7-F1
#
_cell.length_a   1.000
_cell.length_b   1.000
_cell.length_c   1.000
_cell.angle_alpha   90.00
_cell.angle_beta   90.00
_cell.angle_gamma   90.00
#
_symmetry.space_group_name_H-M   'P 1'
#
loop_
_entity.id
_entity.type
_entity.pdbx_description
1 polymer ?
#
loop_
_entity_poly.entity_id
_entity_poly.type
_entity_poly.pdbx_seq_one_letter_code
_entity_poly.pdbx_strand_id
1 'polypeptide(L)'
;MALLPILAACGGGGGGSGSSPAPPPPPPPPVNSAPTSNAGPDLTVSETTTVNLDGSASSDPDAGDTLTYTWTQMDGQVVTINNNQSVAADFEAPDVAAGAPEALTFQLEVSDGSLSSTDTVVVTVQEGQPIVTISGKVNYEFVPPNFNCNGLDFLNTETRPIRGATVQLVNVATGTPIATTSSDDVGDYSFSGIPATTDVRLRVLAQAQRTSGLPNWDLQVRDNTDSASGALPNRALYVVDGTNFNTGGIDRVRNLTATTGWGVTSYTGPRSAAPFAILDAMYSGMQLILTADPQASFAPLDAYWSVNNTMSSTQDIDNGELGASFYTSNPDGGASNPSLFLLGDANSDTEEFDDHVVVHEWGHYFEDNFSRSDSIGGPHALGQSLDARLAFGEGFATALAAMALDDPQYCDTGRPGSTQGFGTNAETDSIGIQGWFNEISVTTLLYDLWDTNDDGADNNSIGFAPIFETMVGPQANTEAFTTVFSFAAELRSMVNPALQSFIDLQLTHESINPNGIDIWGSTETNNANGNADALPLYTDLTADGSVINICTNSDFDRPDRTGNKLAEDRYIRLSVPATDTYDVLVNTTTATPVTADPDDRDQSDPDIFVYRDGSLVAVGQGAADNTEAFVTQNTLIGGEIYSVYLEEWRFEDEEGAPADYPEQICFDVSFTATP
;
A
#
# COMPACT_ATOMS: atom_id res chain seq x y z
N MET A 1 7.05 -5.76 -55.81
CA MET A 1 6.79 -6.09 -57.23
C MET A 1 5.65 -7.10 -57.25
N ALA A 2 4.40 -6.71 -57.45
CA ALA A 2 3.78 -6.25 -58.71
C ALA A 2 3.66 -7.36 -59.78
N LEU A 3 2.39 -7.79 -59.97
CA LEU A 3 1.69 -8.17 -61.20
C LEU A 3 2.03 -9.47 -61.98
N LEU A 4 1.01 -10.36 -62.05
CA LEU A 4 0.28 -10.91 -63.24
C LEU A 4 1.09 -11.57 -64.40
N PRO A 5 0.47 -12.32 -65.35
CA PRO A 5 -0.63 -13.31 -65.33
C PRO A 5 -0.43 -14.50 -66.34
N ILE A 6 -1.50 -15.30 -66.60
CA ILE A 6 -1.91 -16.00 -67.86
C ILE A 6 -1.77 -17.56 -68.00
N LEU A 7 -2.96 -18.17 -68.24
CA LEU A 7 -3.40 -19.33 -69.08
C LEU A 7 -2.93 -20.80 -68.90
N ALA A 8 -3.93 -21.72 -68.89
CA ALA A 8 -4.26 -22.73 -69.93
C ALA A 8 -4.53 -24.17 -69.44
N ALA A 9 -5.65 -24.76 -69.89
CA ALA A 9 -5.84 -26.11 -70.48
C ALA A 9 -7.32 -26.55 -70.30
N CYS A 10 -8.08 -27.25 -71.16
CA CYS A 10 -8.01 -27.94 -72.47
C CYS A 10 -8.57 -29.38 -72.34
N GLY A 11 -9.44 -29.73 -73.31
CA GLY A 11 -9.96 -31.08 -73.62
C GLY A 11 -11.48 -31.03 -73.78
N GLY A 12 -12.12 -31.00 -74.96
CA GLY A 12 -11.86 -31.70 -76.24
C GLY A 12 -12.72 -32.99 -76.28
N GLY A 13 -13.62 -33.27 -77.22
CA GLY A 13 -14.08 -32.61 -78.44
C GLY A 13 -15.22 -33.41 -79.10
N GLY A 14 -15.56 -33.08 -80.35
CA GLY A 14 -16.31 -33.98 -81.25
C GLY A 14 -17.60 -33.40 -81.82
N GLY A 15 -17.52 -32.73 -82.97
CA GLY A 15 -18.66 -32.20 -83.72
C GLY A 15 -19.32 -33.21 -84.67
N GLY A 16 -20.57 -32.93 -85.01
CA GLY A 16 -21.35 -33.60 -86.06
C GLY A 16 -22.59 -32.79 -86.41
N SER A 17 -22.63 -32.30 -87.64
CA SER A 17 -23.59 -31.38 -88.26
C SER A 17 -25.04 -31.87 -88.38
N GLY A 18 -26.01 -30.94 -88.32
CA GLY A 18 -27.34 -31.18 -88.91
C GLY A 18 -28.43 -30.16 -88.55
N SER A 19 -28.66 -29.19 -89.45
CA SER A 19 -29.92 -28.49 -89.78
C SER A 19 -30.82 -27.90 -88.66
N SER A 20 -30.98 -26.58 -88.75
CA SER A 20 -31.94 -25.72 -88.03
C SER A 20 -33.42 -26.12 -88.23
N PRO A 21 -34.24 -26.00 -87.17
CA PRO A 21 -35.67 -25.72 -87.29
C PRO A 21 -36.10 -24.42 -86.59
N ALA A 22 -37.30 -23.96 -86.99
CA ALA A 22 -38.00 -22.71 -86.71
C ALA A 22 -38.16 -22.32 -85.21
N PRO A 23 -38.44 -21.03 -84.89
CA PRO A 23 -38.62 -20.57 -83.51
C PRO A 23 -39.86 -21.21 -82.87
N PRO A 24 -39.78 -21.59 -81.57
CA PRO A 24 -40.91 -22.21 -80.87
C PRO A 24 -41.97 -21.16 -80.50
N PRO A 25 -43.23 -21.59 -80.33
CA PRO A 25 -44.32 -20.73 -79.80
C PRO A 25 -43.99 -20.25 -78.38
N PRO A 26 -44.62 -19.15 -77.90
CA PRO A 26 -44.41 -18.68 -76.53
C PRO A 26 -44.65 -19.84 -75.55
N PRO A 27 -43.76 -20.04 -74.56
CA PRO A 27 -43.88 -21.13 -73.62
C PRO A 27 -45.25 -21.04 -72.91
N PRO A 28 -45.88 -22.19 -72.61
CA PRO A 28 -47.03 -22.20 -71.70
C PRO A 28 -46.64 -21.48 -70.40
N PRO A 29 -47.60 -20.83 -69.71
CA PRO A 29 -47.31 -20.20 -68.42
C PRO A 29 -46.57 -21.21 -67.53
N PRO A 30 -45.52 -20.78 -66.80
CA PRO A 30 -44.75 -21.68 -65.97
C PRO A 30 -45.70 -22.43 -65.03
N VAL A 31 -45.47 -23.75 -64.93
CA VAL A 31 -46.20 -24.58 -63.98
C VAL A 31 -45.64 -24.25 -62.61
N ASN A 32 -46.51 -23.80 -61.70
CA ASN A 32 -46.15 -23.49 -60.32
C ASN A 32 -45.39 -24.66 -59.67
N SER A 33 -44.24 -24.35 -59.09
CA SER A 33 -43.39 -25.25 -58.31
C SER A 33 -43.74 -25.07 -56.84
N ALA A 34 -43.46 -26.08 -56.01
CA ALA A 34 -43.56 -25.86 -54.56
C ALA A 34 -42.38 -25.03 -54.07
N PRO A 35 -42.56 -24.23 -53.01
CA PRO A 35 -41.45 -23.54 -52.36
C PRO A 35 -40.45 -24.55 -51.77
N THR A 36 -39.29 -24.05 -51.37
CA THR A 36 -38.30 -24.76 -50.55
C THR A 36 -38.24 -24.12 -49.17
N SER A 37 -38.81 -24.79 -48.18
CA SER A 37 -38.71 -24.41 -46.77
C SER A 37 -37.31 -24.64 -46.23
N ASN A 38 -36.83 -23.71 -45.42
CA ASN A 38 -35.58 -23.83 -44.67
C ASN A 38 -35.80 -23.28 -43.27
N ALA A 39 -35.87 -24.17 -42.28
CA ALA A 39 -36.12 -23.85 -40.87
C ALA A 39 -34.85 -23.39 -40.12
N GLY A 40 -33.70 -23.36 -40.79
CA GLY A 40 -32.40 -23.07 -40.19
C GLY A 40 -31.73 -24.31 -39.58
N PRO A 41 -30.49 -24.16 -39.06
CA PRO A 41 -29.78 -25.25 -38.38
C PRO A 41 -30.36 -25.53 -36.99
N ASP A 42 -30.17 -26.75 -36.50
CA ASP A 42 -30.48 -27.12 -35.10
C ASP A 42 -29.74 -26.23 -34.10
N LEU A 43 -30.39 -25.96 -32.95
CA LEU A 43 -29.90 -25.04 -31.92
C LEU A 43 -29.71 -25.76 -30.58
N THR A 44 -28.74 -25.30 -29.78
CA THR A 44 -28.62 -25.65 -28.36
C THR A 44 -28.68 -24.38 -27.53
N VAL A 45 -29.61 -24.30 -26.60
CA VAL A 45 -29.92 -23.07 -25.83
C VAL A 45 -30.11 -23.38 -24.35
N SER A 46 -29.88 -22.39 -23.49
CA SER A 46 -30.24 -22.50 -22.07
C SER A 46 -31.74 -22.30 -21.88
N GLU A 47 -32.31 -22.99 -20.90
CA GLU A 47 -33.69 -22.75 -20.44
C GLU A 47 -33.96 -21.28 -20.11
N THR A 48 -35.23 -20.87 -20.14
CA THR A 48 -35.71 -19.51 -19.83
C THR A 48 -35.13 -18.39 -20.71
N THR A 49 -34.44 -18.75 -21.79
CA THR A 49 -33.94 -17.79 -22.79
C THR A 49 -34.88 -17.69 -23.98
N THR A 50 -34.89 -16.53 -24.64
CA THR A 50 -35.64 -16.34 -25.90
C THR A 50 -34.89 -16.97 -27.06
N VAL A 51 -35.57 -17.86 -27.79
CA VAL A 51 -35.05 -18.55 -28.97
C VAL A 51 -35.70 -17.97 -30.22
N ASN A 52 -34.89 -17.65 -31.23
CA ASN A 52 -35.38 -17.17 -32.54
C ASN A 52 -35.35 -18.30 -33.56
N LEU A 53 -36.46 -18.51 -34.25
CA LEU A 53 -36.63 -19.40 -35.39
C LEU A 53 -36.66 -18.55 -36.66
N ASP A 54 -35.76 -18.82 -37.61
CA ASP A 54 -35.56 -17.99 -38.81
C ASP A 54 -35.79 -18.80 -40.09
N GLY A 55 -36.89 -18.49 -40.78
CA GLY A 55 -37.28 -19.08 -42.05
C GLY A 55 -36.82 -18.31 -43.27
N SER A 56 -36.04 -17.23 -43.11
CA SER A 56 -35.71 -16.28 -44.19
C SER A 56 -34.89 -16.84 -45.34
N ALA A 57 -34.25 -18.01 -45.14
CA ALA A 57 -33.55 -18.75 -46.18
C ALA A 57 -34.47 -19.59 -47.08
N SER A 58 -35.78 -19.61 -46.81
CA SER A 58 -36.77 -20.25 -47.66
C SER A 58 -36.93 -19.48 -48.97
N SER A 59 -37.23 -20.20 -50.06
CA SER A 59 -37.32 -19.57 -51.40
C SER A 59 -38.29 -20.28 -52.30
N ASP A 60 -38.81 -19.56 -53.30
CA ASP A 60 -39.61 -20.13 -54.37
C ASP A 60 -38.89 -19.94 -55.72
N PRO A 61 -38.78 -20.98 -56.56
CA PRO A 61 -38.18 -20.84 -57.89
C PRO A 61 -39.05 -20.01 -58.86
N ASP A 62 -40.35 -19.82 -58.58
CA ASP A 62 -41.27 -19.03 -59.38
C ASP A 62 -41.24 -17.54 -58.98
N ALA A 63 -40.82 -16.71 -59.94
CA ALA A 63 -40.53 -15.31 -59.67
C ALA A 63 -41.82 -14.49 -59.47
N GLY A 64 -41.99 -13.94 -58.27
CA GLY A 64 -43.09 -13.03 -57.93
C GLY A 64 -44.08 -13.57 -56.90
N ASP A 65 -43.92 -14.83 -56.49
CA ASP A 65 -44.79 -15.43 -55.48
C ASP A 65 -44.54 -14.85 -54.09
N THR A 66 -45.62 -14.69 -53.34
CA THR A 66 -45.59 -14.21 -51.97
C THR A 66 -45.64 -15.40 -51.03
N LEU A 67 -44.58 -15.60 -50.27
CA LEU A 67 -44.49 -16.71 -49.34
C LEU A 67 -45.19 -16.41 -48.01
N THR A 68 -45.93 -17.40 -47.55
CA THR A 68 -46.54 -17.45 -46.22
C THR A 68 -45.82 -18.50 -45.39
N TYR A 69 -45.64 -18.23 -44.10
CA TYR A 69 -44.86 -19.05 -43.17
C TYR A 69 -45.77 -19.52 -42.05
N THR A 70 -45.64 -20.77 -41.62
CA THR A 70 -46.33 -21.28 -40.43
C THR A 70 -45.36 -22.15 -39.62
N TRP A 71 -45.09 -21.73 -38.39
CA TRP A 71 -44.30 -22.47 -37.42
C TRP A 71 -45.21 -23.28 -36.51
N THR A 72 -44.97 -24.59 -36.46
CA THR A 72 -45.71 -25.53 -35.60
C THR A 72 -44.74 -26.34 -34.77
N GLN A 73 -44.95 -26.42 -33.46
CA GLN A 73 -44.22 -27.35 -32.62
C GLN A 73 -44.74 -28.78 -32.84
N MET A 74 -43.82 -29.71 -33.10
CA MET A 74 -44.13 -31.10 -33.43
C MET A 74 -43.89 -32.04 -32.25
N ASP A 75 -42.89 -31.75 -31.42
CA ASP A 75 -42.50 -32.62 -30.29
C ASP A 75 -41.83 -31.82 -29.16
N GLY A 76 -41.75 -32.46 -27.98
CA GLY A 76 -41.21 -31.88 -26.74
C GLY A 76 -42.25 -31.06 -25.94
N GLN A 77 -41.80 -30.47 -24.83
CA GLN A 77 -42.62 -29.62 -23.97
C GLN A 77 -43.22 -28.44 -24.73
N VAL A 78 -44.54 -28.28 -24.63
CA VAL A 78 -45.29 -27.25 -25.38
C VAL A 78 -44.86 -25.84 -24.94
N VAL A 79 -44.43 -25.03 -25.92
CA VAL A 79 -44.09 -23.62 -25.75
C VAL A 79 -45.08 -22.72 -26.49
N THR A 80 -45.16 -21.45 -26.08
CA THR A 80 -45.91 -20.43 -26.84
C THR A 80 -44.99 -19.86 -27.92
N ILE A 81 -45.30 -20.14 -29.18
CA ILE A 81 -44.59 -19.56 -30.34
C ILE A 81 -45.21 -18.19 -30.67
N ASN A 82 -44.47 -17.13 -30.41
CA ASN A 82 -44.80 -15.78 -30.84
C ASN A 82 -44.53 -15.64 -32.34
N ASN A 83 -45.34 -14.85 -33.03
CA ASN A 83 -45.19 -14.56 -34.46
C ASN A 83 -45.16 -15.83 -35.34
N ASN A 84 -45.88 -16.89 -34.96
CA ASN A 84 -45.85 -18.19 -35.63
C ASN A 84 -46.28 -18.19 -37.12
N GLN A 85 -46.80 -17.08 -37.64
CA GLN A 85 -47.14 -16.88 -39.06
C GLN A 85 -46.16 -15.93 -39.81
N SER A 86 -45.02 -15.61 -39.19
CA SER A 86 -44.01 -14.70 -39.73
C SER A 86 -42.77 -15.46 -40.19
N VAL A 87 -41.95 -14.81 -41.03
CA VAL A 87 -40.66 -15.36 -41.48
C VAL A 87 -39.70 -15.62 -40.31
N ALA A 88 -39.76 -14.79 -39.26
CA ALA A 88 -39.07 -14.97 -38.00
C ALA A 88 -40.10 -15.13 -36.88
N ALA A 89 -39.98 -16.21 -36.11
CA ALA A 89 -40.79 -16.50 -34.94
C ALA A 89 -39.89 -16.63 -33.71
N ASP A 90 -40.46 -16.51 -32.52
CA ASP A 90 -39.70 -16.63 -31.28
C ASP A 90 -40.51 -17.37 -30.21
N PHE A 91 -39.82 -17.96 -29.24
CA PHE A 91 -40.44 -18.54 -28.06
C PHE A 91 -39.48 -18.44 -26.87
N GLU A 92 -40.00 -18.60 -25.66
CA GLU A 92 -39.21 -18.73 -24.44
C GLU A 92 -38.93 -20.22 -24.17
N ALA A 93 -37.65 -20.59 -24.07
CA ALA A 93 -37.25 -21.96 -23.77
C ALA A 93 -37.80 -22.40 -22.41
N PRO A 94 -38.41 -23.59 -22.30
CA PRO A 94 -38.96 -24.08 -21.05
C PRO A 94 -37.86 -24.36 -20.02
N ASP A 95 -38.25 -24.33 -18.75
CA ASP A 95 -37.48 -24.85 -17.61
C ASP A 95 -37.33 -26.37 -17.75
N VAL A 96 -36.10 -26.89 -17.68
CA VAL A 96 -35.80 -28.33 -17.85
C VAL A 96 -35.05 -28.86 -16.63
N ALA A 97 -35.26 -30.14 -16.31
CA ALA A 97 -34.63 -30.73 -15.13
C ALA A 97 -33.10 -30.86 -15.29
N ALA A 98 -32.39 -30.66 -14.17
CA ALA A 98 -30.94 -30.79 -14.11
C ALA A 98 -30.38 -32.07 -14.73
N GLY A 99 -29.43 -31.90 -15.66
CA GLY A 99 -28.77 -33.00 -16.35
C GLY A 99 -29.65 -33.77 -17.34
N ALA A 100 -30.86 -33.28 -17.65
CA ALA A 100 -31.77 -33.88 -18.62
C ALA A 100 -32.13 -32.87 -19.73
N PRO A 101 -31.26 -32.69 -20.75
CA PRO A 101 -31.57 -31.84 -21.89
C PRO A 101 -32.85 -32.31 -22.59
N GLU A 102 -33.67 -31.37 -23.03
CA GLU A 102 -34.92 -31.62 -23.73
C GLU A 102 -34.85 -31.11 -25.16
N ALA A 103 -35.25 -31.95 -26.12
CA ALA A 103 -35.31 -31.57 -27.52
C ALA A 103 -36.74 -31.12 -27.89
N LEU A 104 -36.86 -29.87 -28.36
CA LEU A 104 -38.09 -29.32 -28.93
C LEU A 104 -37.97 -29.33 -30.45
N THR A 105 -38.89 -29.99 -31.14
CA THR A 105 -38.88 -30.03 -32.61
C THR A 105 -39.91 -29.07 -33.17
N PHE A 106 -39.49 -28.15 -34.04
CA PHE A 106 -40.35 -27.21 -34.73
C PHE A 106 -40.35 -27.50 -36.22
N GLN A 107 -41.52 -27.39 -36.85
CA GLN A 107 -41.69 -27.48 -38.29
C GLN A 107 -42.06 -26.11 -38.86
N LEU A 108 -41.34 -25.71 -39.91
CA LEU A 108 -41.66 -24.58 -40.77
C LEU A 108 -42.39 -25.08 -42.02
N GLU A 109 -43.65 -24.69 -42.18
CA GLU A 109 -44.36 -24.79 -43.46
C GLU A 109 -44.25 -23.47 -44.22
N VAL A 110 -43.85 -23.54 -45.49
CA VAL A 110 -43.81 -22.38 -46.40
C VAL A 110 -44.76 -22.66 -47.56
N SER A 111 -45.63 -21.70 -47.89
CA SER A 111 -46.58 -21.81 -48.99
C SER A 111 -46.58 -20.58 -49.89
N ASP A 112 -46.65 -20.81 -51.20
CA ASP A 112 -46.85 -19.80 -52.25
C ASP A 112 -48.34 -19.45 -52.49
N GLY A 113 -49.26 -20.05 -51.71
CA GLY A 113 -50.72 -19.90 -51.85
C GLY A 113 -51.41 -21.00 -52.69
N SER A 114 -50.65 -21.89 -53.32
CA SER A 114 -51.12 -23.05 -54.10
C SER A 114 -50.47 -24.38 -53.67
N LEU A 115 -49.16 -24.38 -53.44
CA LEU A 115 -48.35 -25.50 -52.98
C LEU A 115 -47.64 -25.12 -51.68
N SER A 116 -47.19 -26.13 -50.92
CA SER A 116 -46.39 -25.92 -49.72
C SER A 116 -45.30 -26.98 -49.57
N SER A 117 -44.25 -26.60 -48.83
CA SER A 117 -43.18 -27.49 -48.39
C SER A 117 -43.00 -27.35 -46.88
N THR A 118 -42.35 -28.33 -46.26
CA THR A 118 -42.01 -28.28 -44.84
C THR A 118 -40.53 -28.57 -44.62
N ASP A 119 -39.98 -27.98 -43.57
CA ASP A 119 -38.65 -28.29 -43.02
C ASP A 119 -38.71 -28.27 -41.49
N THR A 120 -37.76 -28.90 -40.81
CA THR A 120 -37.75 -29.02 -39.34
C THR A 120 -36.44 -28.54 -38.74
N VAL A 121 -36.53 -27.92 -37.56
CA VAL A 121 -35.40 -27.55 -36.71
C VAL A 121 -35.58 -28.12 -35.32
N VAL A 122 -34.51 -28.67 -34.75
CA VAL A 122 -34.48 -29.17 -33.38
C VAL A 122 -33.78 -28.16 -32.49
N VAL A 123 -34.45 -27.75 -31.42
CA VAL A 123 -33.89 -26.91 -30.36
C VAL A 123 -33.67 -27.77 -29.12
N THR A 124 -32.40 -28.02 -28.78
CA THR A 124 -32.01 -28.71 -27.55
C THR A 124 -31.89 -27.69 -26.43
N VAL A 125 -32.83 -27.75 -25.49
CA VAL A 125 -32.86 -26.92 -24.28
C VAL A 125 -32.12 -27.65 -23.17
N GLN A 126 -31.18 -26.98 -22.52
CA GLN A 126 -30.43 -27.51 -21.39
C GLN A 126 -30.57 -26.59 -20.19
N GLU A 127 -30.60 -27.18 -18.99
CA GLU A 127 -30.52 -26.41 -17.74
C GLU A 127 -29.23 -25.57 -17.81
N GLY A 128 -29.30 -24.30 -17.39
CA GLY A 128 -28.08 -23.55 -17.14
C GLY A 128 -27.18 -24.35 -16.18
N GLN A 129 -25.85 -24.28 -16.31
CA GLN A 129 -25.00 -24.94 -15.30
C GLN A 129 -25.45 -24.44 -13.92
N PRO A 130 -25.87 -25.34 -12.99
CA PRO A 130 -26.39 -24.90 -11.72
C PRO A 130 -25.33 -24.04 -11.04
N ILE A 131 -25.73 -22.94 -10.41
CA ILE A 131 -24.82 -22.07 -9.68
C ILE A 131 -25.01 -22.24 -8.18
N VAL A 132 -23.93 -22.13 -7.43
CA VAL A 132 -23.92 -22.20 -5.97
C VAL A 132 -23.23 -20.98 -5.37
N THR A 133 -23.51 -20.73 -4.10
CA THR A 133 -22.79 -19.79 -3.26
C THR A 133 -21.73 -20.54 -2.45
N ILE A 134 -20.51 -20.03 -2.46
CA ILE A 134 -19.42 -20.50 -1.60
C ILE A 134 -19.05 -19.37 -0.65
N SER A 135 -19.22 -19.58 0.65
CA SER A 135 -18.91 -18.57 1.67
C SER A 135 -18.08 -19.17 2.81
N GLY A 136 -17.65 -18.34 3.74
CA GLY A 136 -17.04 -18.80 4.99
C GLY A 136 -16.14 -17.75 5.61
N LYS A 137 -15.28 -18.18 6.53
CA LYS A 137 -14.33 -17.33 7.25
C LYS A 137 -12.89 -17.64 6.91
N VAL A 138 -12.10 -16.60 6.69
CA VAL A 138 -10.64 -16.64 6.58
C VAL A 138 -10.02 -16.09 7.86
N ASN A 139 -9.12 -16.85 8.48
CA ASN A 139 -8.47 -16.50 9.73
C ASN A 139 -6.97 -16.77 9.66
N TYR A 140 -6.22 -16.23 10.60
CA TYR A 140 -4.84 -16.61 10.87
C TYR A 140 -4.67 -16.89 12.37
N GLU A 141 -3.67 -17.72 12.69
CA GLU A 141 -3.23 -17.91 14.07
C GLU A 141 -2.28 -16.77 14.46
N PHE A 142 -2.63 -16.01 15.49
CA PHE A 142 -1.81 -14.93 16.03
C PHE A 142 -1.19 -15.37 17.35
N VAL A 143 0.09 -15.05 17.57
CA VAL A 143 0.77 -15.37 18.82
C VAL A 143 1.04 -14.07 19.57
N PRO A 144 0.34 -13.79 20.68
CA PRO A 144 0.55 -12.55 21.40
C PRO A 144 1.93 -12.53 22.08
N PRO A 145 2.51 -11.34 22.31
CA PRO A 145 3.64 -11.21 23.21
C PRO A 145 3.23 -11.66 24.62
N ASN A 146 4.18 -12.16 25.39
CA ASN A 146 3.94 -12.40 26.81
C ASN A 146 3.83 -11.07 27.56
N PHE A 147 3.29 -11.11 28.79
CA PHE A 147 3.02 -9.92 29.60
C PHE A 147 4.22 -8.95 29.80
N ASN A 148 5.47 -9.43 29.73
CA ASN A 148 6.65 -8.58 29.89
C ASN A 148 7.29 -8.16 28.55
N CYS A 149 6.60 -8.39 27.43
CA CYS A 149 7.09 -8.15 26.06
C CYS A 149 8.44 -8.81 25.73
N ASN A 150 8.88 -9.80 26.49
CA ASN A 150 10.19 -10.43 26.28
C ASN A 150 10.07 -11.79 25.61
N GLY A 151 9.15 -11.94 24.66
CA GLY A 151 8.97 -13.16 23.87
C GLY A 151 7.51 -13.51 23.61
N LEU A 152 7.27 -14.23 22.52
CA LEU A 152 5.96 -14.71 22.09
C LEU A 152 5.38 -15.81 22.99
N ASP A 153 4.08 -15.73 23.28
CA ASP A 153 3.33 -16.70 24.09
C ASP A 153 2.52 -17.68 23.23
N PHE A 154 3.22 -18.69 22.69
CA PHE A 154 2.61 -19.75 21.88
C PHE A 154 1.54 -20.57 22.62
N LEU A 155 1.48 -20.54 23.96
CA LEU A 155 0.42 -21.24 24.71
C LEU A 155 -0.93 -20.52 24.64
N ASN A 156 -0.91 -19.22 24.34
CA ASN A 156 -2.09 -18.38 24.19
C ASN A 156 -2.31 -17.94 22.74
N THR A 157 -1.92 -18.79 21.78
CA THR A 157 -2.19 -18.55 20.35
C THR A 157 -3.69 -18.33 20.11
N GLU A 158 -4.02 -17.23 19.45
CA GLU A 158 -5.37 -16.79 19.15
C GLU A 158 -5.72 -17.06 17.68
N THR A 159 -7.01 -17.12 17.36
CA THR A 159 -7.47 -17.10 15.97
C THR A 159 -8.06 -15.73 15.67
N ARG A 160 -7.43 -14.98 14.78
CA ARG A 160 -7.85 -13.63 14.36
C ARG A 160 -8.35 -13.65 12.91
N PRO A 161 -9.32 -12.79 12.54
CA PRO A 161 -9.82 -12.72 11.17
C PRO A 161 -8.75 -12.15 10.22
N ILE A 162 -8.69 -12.63 8.99
CA ILE A 162 -7.90 -11.94 7.95
C ILE A 162 -8.81 -10.85 7.37
N ARG A 163 -8.59 -9.58 7.73
CA ARG A 163 -9.46 -8.45 7.36
C ARG A 163 -9.09 -7.87 5.99
N GLY A 164 -10.10 -7.52 5.19
CA GLY A 164 -9.93 -6.79 3.92
C GLY A 164 -9.15 -7.52 2.81
N ALA A 165 -8.75 -8.77 3.02
CA ALA A 165 -7.85 -9.49 2.14
C ALA A 165 -8.54 -10.06 0.89
N THR A 166 -7.79 -10.16 -0.19
CA THR A 166 -8.26 -10.73 -1.45
C THR A 166 -8.38 -12.26 -1.33
N VAL A 167 -9.61 -12.75 -1.50
CA VAL A 167 -9.95 -14.18 -1.49
C VAL A 167 -10.32 -14.62 -2.91
N GLN A 168 -9.67 -15.68 -3.37
CA GLN A 168 -9.87 -16.26 -4.69
C GLN A 168 -10.45 -17.68 -4.57
N LEU A 169 -11.36 -18.01 -5.48
CA LEU A 169 -11.75 -19.39 -5.75
C LEU A 169 -11.01 -19.84 -7.00
N VAL A 170 -10.09 -20.80 -6.87
CA VAL A 170 -9.17 -21.23 -7.93
C VAL A 170 -9.62 -22.57 -8.48
N ASN A 171 -9.75 -22.69 -9.80
CA ASN A 171 -10.05 -23.97 -10.44
C ASN A 171 -8.82 -24.89 -10.38
N VAL A 172 -9.01 -26.12 -9.89
CA VAL A 172 -7.91 -27.06 -9.63
C VAL A 172 -7.22 -27.52 -10.91
N ALA A 173 -7.95 -27.66 -12.01
CA ALA A 173 -7.42 -28.15 -13.28
C ALA A 173 -6.58 -27.08 -14.01
N THR A 174 -7.02 -25.82 -13.99
CA THR A 174 -6.33 -24.73 -14.69
C THR A 174 -5.35 -23.96 -13.81
N GLY A 175 -5.51 -23.99 -12.50
CA GLY A 175 -4.74 -23.19 -11.55
C GLY A 175 -5.09 -21.71 -11.54
N THR A 176 -6.12 -21.30 -12.28
CA THR A 176 -6.55 -19.90 -12.44
C THR A 176 -7.73 -19.55 -11.52
N PRO A 177 -7.83 -18.32 -11.01
CA PRO A 177 -9.03 -17.85 -10.31
C PRO A 177 -10.25 -17.88 -11.23
N ILE A 178 -11.38 -18.39 -10.72
CA ILE A 178 -12.70 -18.33 -11.38
C ILE A 178 -13.63 -17.33 -10.70
N ALA A 179 -13.31 -16.90 -9.48
CA ALA A 179 -13.97 -15.81 -8.77
C ALA A 179 -12.99 -15.16 -7.79
N THR A 180 -13.23 -13.89 -7.48
CA THR A 180 -12.43 -13.10 -6.54
C THR A 180 -13.37 -12.18 -5.76
N THR A 181 -13.15 -12.07 -4.45
CA THR A 181 -13.84 -11.19 -3.52
C THR A 181 -12.83 -10.71 -2.47
N SER A 182 -13.23 -9.81 -1.59
CA SER A 182 -12.48 -9.50 -0.37
C SER A 182 -13.19 -10.08 0.86
N SER A 183 -12.44 -10.34 1.93
CA SER A 183 -13.01 -10.56 3.26
C SER A 183 -13.41 -9.25 3.93
N ASP A 184 -14.40 -9.30 4.82
CA ASP A 184 -14.79 -8.15 5.66
C ASP A 184 -13.98 -8.08 6.98
N ASP A 185 -14.32 -7.13 7.86
CA ASP A 185 -13.61 -6.88 9.12
C ASP A 185 -13.72 -8.02 10.14
N VAL A 186 -14.58 -9.01 9.91
CA VAL A 186 -14.69 -10.23 10.72
C VAL A 186 -14.26 -11.48 9.96
N GLY A 187 -13.57 -11.30 8.83
CA GLY A 187 -12.99 -12.36 7.99
C GLY A 187 -14.03 -13.12 7.16
N ASP A 188 -15.28 -12.68 7.09
CA ASP A 188 -16.30 -13.33 6.25
C ASP A 188 -16.06 -13.00 4.77
N TYR A 189 -16.25 -14.00 3.90
CA TYR A 189 -16.21 -13.84 2.46
C TYR A 189 -17.37 -14.61 1.80
N SER A 190 -17.75 -14.21 0.58
CA SER A 190 -18.78 -14.91 -0.19
C SER A 190 -18.57 -14.77 -1.69
N PHE A 191 -18.68 -15.89 -2.40
CA PHE A 191 -18.76 -15.97 -3.85
C PHE A 191 -20.16 -16.42 -4.25
N SER A 192 -20.83 -15.67 -5.13
CA SER A 192 -22.11 -16.06 -5.72
C SER A 192 -21.93 -16.40 -7.21
N GLY A 193 -22.85 -17.18 -7.78
CA GLY A 193 -22.82 -17.50 -9.21
C GLY A 193 -21.74 -18.52 -9.62
N ILE A 194 -21.25 -19.34 -8.68
CA ILE A 194 -20.17 -20.28 -8.95
C ILE A 194 -20.71 -21.53 -9.64
N PRO A 195 -20.10 -22.02 -10.73
CA PRO A 195 -20.51 -23.28 -11.36
C PRO A 195 -20.50 -24.45 -10.38
N ALA A 196 -21.64 -25.12 -10.27
CA ALA A 196 -21.82 -26.32 -9.47
C ALA A 196 -20.90 -27.45 -9.97
N THR A 197 -20.66 -28.41 -9.09
CA THR A 197 -19.87 -29.62 -9.37
C THR A 197 -18.45 -29.38 -9.89
N THR A 198 -17.88 -28.20 -9.66
CA THR A 198 -16.54 -27.80 -10.10
C THR A 198 -15.50 -28.08 -9.03
N ASP A 199 -14.35 -28.64 -9.40
CA ASP A 199 -13.24 -28.85 -8.47
C ASP A 199 -12.42 -27.56 -8.32
N VAL A 200 -12.41 -27.04 -7.09
CA VAL A 200 -11.83 -25.75 -6.74
C VAL A 200 -11.00 -25.84 -5.45
N ARG A 201 -10.19 -24.83 -5.19
CA ARG A 201 -9.63 -24.55 -3.87
C ARG A 201 -9.81 -23.07 -3.53
N LEU A 202 -9.88 -22.78 -2.24
CA LEU A 202 -9.77 -21.39 -1.77
C LEU A 202 -8.31 -20.99 -1.77
N ARG A 203 -8.05 -19.73 -2.09
CA ARG A 203 -6.75 -19.10 -1.97
C ARG A 203 -6.96 -17.73 -1.34
N VAL A 204 -6.19 -17.41 -0.31
CA VAL A 204 -6.17 -16.07 0.28
C VAL A 204 -4.80 -15.48 -0.03
N LEU A 205 -4.79 -14.26 -0.54
CA LEU A 205 -3.58 -13.50 -0.83
C LEU A 205 -3.31 -12.59 0.37
N ALA A 206 -2.04 -12.45 0.77
CA ALA A 206 -1.60 -11.45 1.73
C ALA A 206 -1.62 -10.06 1.08
N GLN A 207 -2.81 -9.63 0.66
CA GLN A 207 -3.07 -8.43 -0.11
C GLN A 207 -4.47 -7.91 0.23
N ALA A 208 -4.56 -6.65 0.62
CA ALA A 208 -5.80 -5.91 0.76
C ALA A 208 -5.83 -4.81 -0.31
N GLN A 209 -6.81 -4.85 -1.21
CA GLN A 209 -6.89 -3.92 -2.33
C GLN A 209 -8.28 -3.32 -2.49
N ARG A 210 -8.31 -2.01 -2.67
CA ARG A 210 -9.48 -1.27 -3.12
C ARG A 210 -9.04 -0.20 -4.10
N THR A 211 -9.06 -0.51 -5.39
CA THR A 211 -8.50 0.35 -6.45
C THR A 211 -9.53 1.25 -7.13
N SER A 212 -10.81 1.19 -6.73
CA SER A 212 -11.89 2.00 -7.31
C SER A 212 -12.63 2.82 -6.27
N GLY A 213 -12.79 4.12 -6.54
CA GLY A 213 -13.48 5.07 -5.66
C GLY A 213 -12.62 5.49 -4.46
N LEU A 214 -13.21 6.24 -3.54
CA LEU A 214 -12.60 6.56 -2.25
C LEU A 214 -13.41 5.92 -1.11
N PRO A 215 -12.76 5.53 -0.01
CA PRO A 215 -11.30 5.44 0.16
C PRO A 215 -10.68 4.37 -0.76
N ASN A 216 -9.37 4.47 -1.03
CA ASN A 216 -8.62 3.49 -1.84
C ASN A 216 -7.28 3.12 -1.18
N TRP A 217 -6.81 1.91 -1.45
CA TRP A 217 -5.55 1.39 -0.92
C TRP A 217 -5.06 0.19 -1.73
N ASP A 218 -3.76 -0.08 -1.62
CA ASP A 218 -3.09 -1.27 -2.16
C ASP A 218 -2.00 -1.71 -1.18
N LEU A 219 -2.35 -2.62 -0.27
CA LEU A 219 -1.43 -3.17 0.75
C LEU A 219 -1.07 -4.60 0.38
N GLN A 220 0.21 -4.93 0.38
CA GLN A 220 0.69 -6.26 -0.02
C GLN A 220 1.84 -6.74 0.86
N VAL A 221 1.91 -8.05 1.11
CA VAL A 221 3.05 -8.67 1.81
C VAL A 221 3.78 -9.64 0.89
N ARG A 222 5.07 -9.38 0.66
CA ARG A 222 5.90 -10.05 -0.34
C ARG A 222 7.18 -10.62 0.26
N ASP A 223 7.74 -11.60 -0.43
CA ASP A 223 9.05 -12.18 -0.10
C ASP A 223 10.16 -11.41 -0.85
N ASN A 224 10.88 -10.52 -0.17
CA ASN A 224 12.02 -9.80 -0.77
C ASN A 224 13.15 -10.72 -1.23
N THR A 225 13.31 -11.89 -0.58
CA THR A 225 14.39 -12.83 -0.87
C THR A 225 14.11 -13.73 -2.08
N ASP A 226 12.89 -13.67 -2.63
CA ASP A 226 12.55 -14.31 -3.90
C ASP A 226 13.07 -13.51 -5.11
N SER A 227 14.41 -13.46 -5.23
CA SER A 227 15.12 -12.82 -6.32
C SER A 227 14.67 -13.29 -7.72
N ALA A 228 14.16 -14.53 -7.82
CA ALA A 228 13.71 -15.13 -9.08
C ALA A 228 12.45 -14.46 -9.66
N SER A 229 11.65 -13.77 -8.84
CA SER A 229 10.42 -13.10 -9.28
C SER A 229 10.64 -11.70 -9.88
N GLY A 230 11.88 -11.18 -9.92
CA GLY A 230 12.24 -9.97 -10.67
C GLY A 230 12.76 -8.82 -9.82
N ALA A 231 12.22 -7.61 -10.01
CA ALA A 231 12.48 -6.45 -9.14
C ALA A 231 11.54 -6.46 -7.93
N LEU A 232 11.79 -5.63 -6.90
CA LEU A 232 11.03 -5.61 -5.65
C LEU A 232 9.50 -5.58 -5.85
N PRO A 233 8.90 -4.66 -6.64
CA PRO A 233 7.44 -4.63 -6.84
C PRO A 233 6.85 -5.89 -7.50
N ASN A 234 7.70 -6.74 -8.09
CA ASN A 234 7.30 -7.99 -8.74
C ASN A 234 7.62 -9.23 -7.88
N ARG A 235 8.21 -9.06 -6.70
CA ARG A 235 8.49 -10.14 -5.75
C ARG A 235 7.22 -10.93 -5.43
N ALA A 236 7.40 -12.23 -5.16
CA ALA A 236 6.27 -13.11 -4.94
C ALA A 236 5.42 -12.64 -3.75
N LEU A 237 4.11 -12.55 -4.01
CA LEU A 237 3.10 -12.29 -2.99
C LEU A 237 2.87 -13.55 -2.16
N TYR A 238 2.77 -13.42 -0.84
CA TYR A 238 2.41 -14.54 0.01
C TYR A 238 0.94 -14.96 -0.20
N VAL A 239 0.71 -16.27 -0.25
CA VAL A 239 -0.63 -16.85 -0.42
C VAL A 239 -0.79 -18.09 0.47
N VAL A 240 -2.01 -18.34 0.93
CA VAL A 240 -2.40 -19.60 1.56
C VAL A 240 -3.48 -20.29 0.73
N ASP A 241 -3.18 -21.52 0.29
CA ASP A 241 -4.12 -22.39 -0.43
C ASP A 241 -4.82 -23.35 0.55
N GLY A 242 -6.14 -23.42 0.43
CA GLY A 242 -6.95 -24.41 1.12
C GLY A 242 -6.92 -25.78 0.44
N THR A 243 -7.54 -26.76 1.10
CA THR A 243 -7.71 -28.10 0.51
C THR A 243 -8.67 -28.06 -0.69
N ASN A 244 -8.37 -28.86 -1.71
CA ASN A 244 -9.24 -29.00 -2.88
C ASN A 244 -10.61 -29.55 -2.46
N PHE A 245 -11.68 -29.01 -3.03
CA PHE A 245 -13.04 -29.50 -2.84
C PHE A 245 -13.89 -29.30 -4.10
N ASN A 246 -14.95 -30.09 -4.20
CA ASN A 246 -15.95 -29.92 -5.25
C ASN A 246 -17.07 -28.97 -4.76
N THR A 247 -17.47 -28.01 -5.59
CA THR A 247 -18.52 -27.03 -5.25
C THR A 247 -19.87 -27.70 -4.98
N GLY A 248 -20.13 -28.89 -5.56
CA GLY A 248 -21.39 -29.61 -5.42
C GLY A 248 -22.57 -28.86 -6.05
N GLY A 249 -23.80 -29.32 -5.78
CA GLY A 249 -25.04 -28.71 -6.30
C GLY A 249 -25.83 -27.88 -5.30
N ILE A 250 -25.26 -27.58 -4.12
CA ILE A 250 -25.86 -26.72 -3.09
C ILE A 250 -24.80 -25.81 -2.51
N ASP A 251 -25.22 -24.70 -1.92
CA ASP A 251 -24.34 -23.74 -1.23
C ASP A 251 -23.44 -24.42 -0.20
N ARG A 252 -22.21 -23.91 -0.05
CA ARG A 252 -21.21 -24.46 0.87
C ARG A 252 -20.53 -23.39 1.68
N VAL A 253 -20.32 -23.72 2.95
CA VAL A 253 -19.43 -22.99 3.85
C VAL A 253 -18.05 -23.66 3.87
N ARG A 254 -17.00 -22.86 3.72
CA ARG A 254 -15.60 -23.28 3.74
C ARG A 254 -14.78 -22.26 4.53
N ASN A 255 -14.19 -22.70 5.62
CA ASN A 255 -13.29 -21.86 6.40
C ASN A 255 -11.84 -22.19 6.03
N LEU A 256 -10.97 -21.20 6.16
CA LEU A 256 -9.53 -21.35 6.00
C LEU A 256 -8.85 -20.66 7.17
N THR A 257 -7.85 -21.33 7.76
CA THR A 257 -7.00 -20.72 8.79
C THR A 257 -5.55 -20.87 8.36
N ALA A 258 -4.83 -19.75 8.27
CA ALA A 258 -3.38 -19.74 8.11
C ALA A 258 -2.72 -20.03 9.47
N THR A 259 -1.86 -21.05 9.53
CA THR A 259 -1.27 -21.53 10.79
C THR A 259 0.11 -20.95 11.03
N THR A 260 0.52 -20.85 12.29
CA THR A 260 1.87 -20.43 12.71
C THR A 260 2.98 -21.37 12.23
N GLY A 261 2.66 -22.66 12.04
CA GLY A 261 3.66 -23.70 11.81
C GLY A 261 4.50 -24.04 13.05
N TRP A 262 4.16 -23.49 14.22
CA TRP A 262 4.85 -23.79 15.48
C TRP A 262 4.57 -25.22 15.93
N GLY A 263 5.63 -25.93 16.30
CA GLY A 263 5.55 -27.24 16.93
C GLY A 263 5.39 -27.11 18.45
N VAL A 264 6.29 -27.76 19.20
CA VAL A 264 6.29 -27.66 20.67
C VAL A 264 7.28 -26.57 21.14
N THR A 265 8.48 -26.55 20.56
CA THR A 265 9.58 -25.66 20.98
C THR A 265 10.23 -24.90 19.81
N SER A 266 9.74 -25.11 18.59
CA SER A 266 10.28 -24.50 17.38
C SER A 266 9.27 -24.60 16.25
N TYR A 267 9.42 -23.80 15.19
CA TYR A 267 8.71 -24.01 13.94
C TYR A 267 9.04 -25.39 13.35
N THR A 268 8.01 -26.08 12.86
CA THR A 268 8.13 -27.40 12.20
C THR A 268 7.35 -27.46 10.88
N GLY A 269 6.50 -26.46 10.63
CA GLY A 269 5.77 -26.27 9.39
C GLY A 269 5.97 -24.86 8.82
N PRO A 270 5.29 -24.55 7.71
CA PRO A 270 5.32 -23.21 7.13
C PRO A 270 4.69 -22.19 8.08
N ARG A 271 5.29 -20.99 8.14
CA ARG A 271 4.82 -19.83 8.92
C ARG A 271 3.75 -19.08 8.14
N SER A 272 2.69 -19.79 7.74
CA SER A 272 1.68 -19.25 6.83
C SER A 272 0.86 -18.10 7.44
N ALA A 273 0.80 -18.00 8.77
CA ALA A 273 0.10 -16.91 9.46
C ALA A 273 0.85 -15.56 9.39
N ALA A 274 2.18 -15.59 9.31
CA ALA A 274 3.03 -14.39 9.41
C ALA A 274 2.66 -13.27 8.41
N PRO A 275 2.52 -13.55 7.09
CA PRO A 275 2.15 -12.49 6.14
C PRO A 275 0.75 -11.92 6.38
N PHE A 276 -0.15 -12.67 7.02
CA PHE A 276 -1.50 -12.18 7.31
C PHE A 276 -1.56 -11.38 8.61
N ALA A 277 -0.73 -11.69 9.60
CA ALA A 277 -0.56 -10.86 10.78
C ALA A 277 0.00 -9.47 10.40
N ILE A 278 1.07 -9.44 9.59
CA ILE A 278 1.65 -8.19 9.06
C ILE A 278 0.62 -7.39 8.26
N LEU A 279 -0.14 -8.04 7.37
CA LEU A 279 -1.20 -7.38 6.61
C LEU A 279 -2.28 -6.78 7.54
N ASP A 280 -2.66 -7.52 8.58
CA ASP A 280 -3.69 -7.11 9.53
C ASP A 280 -3.24 -5.93 10.41
N ALA A 281 -1.97 -5.90 10.81
CA ALA A 281 -1.35 -4.78 11.52
C ALA A 281 -1.38 -3.50 10.65
N MET A 282 -0.91 -3.55 9.40
CA MET A 282 -1.02 -2.41 8.46
C MET A 282 -2.48 -1.99 8.22
N TYR A 283 -3.41 -2.95 8.18
CA TYR A 283 -4.84 -2.66 8.05
C TYR A 283 -5.37 -1.89 9.27
N SER A 284 -4.92 -2.20 10.50
CA SER A 284 -5.26 -1.44 11.71
C SER A 284 -4.84 0.03 11.61
N GLY A 285 -3.59 0.31 11.20
CA GLY A 285 -3.11 1.67 10.96
C GLY A 285 -3.99 2.43 9.96
N MET A 286 -4.32 1.79 8.84
CA MET A 286 -5.25 2.35 7.85
C MET A 286 -6.65 2.62 8.42
N GLN A 287 -7.20 1.71 9.24
CA GLN A 287 -8.53 1.91 9.84
C GLN A 287 -8.56 3.12 10.77
N LEU A 288 -7.50 3.36 11.56
CA LEU A 288 -7.42 4.54 12.41
C LEU A 288 -7.52 5.84 11.57
N ILE A 289 -6.79 5.93 10.47
CA ILE A 289 -6.87 7.08 9.56
C ILE A 289 -8.27 7.24 8.98
N LEU A 290 -8.92 6.14 8.59
CA LEU A 290 -10.29 6.18 8.06
C LEU A 290 -11.33 6.66 9.08
N THR A 291 -11.02 6.66 10.38
CA THR A 291 -11.88 7.29 11.40
C THR A 291 -11.87 8.81 11.32
N ALA A 292 -10.74 9.42 10.89
CA ALA A 292 -10.58 10.86 10.72
C ALA A 292 -10.87 11.32 9.28
N ASP A 293 -10.42 10.57 8.27
CA ASP A 293 -10.70 10.82 6.85
C ASP A 293 -11.29 9.57 6.16
N PRO A 294 -12.64 9.45 6.11
CA PRO A 294 -13.31 8.35 5.42
C PRO A 294 -13.14 8.35 3.90
N GLN A 295 -12.46 9.33 3.31
CA GLN A 295 -12.17 9.43 1.87
C GLN A 295 -10.67 9.37 1.58
N ALA A 296 -9.84 8.99 2.56
CA ALA A 296 -8.39 8.91 2.41
C ALA A 296 -7.96 8.04 1.21
N SER A 297 -6.91 8.50 0.55
CA SER A 297 -6.24 7.81 -0.56
C SER A 297 -4.87 7.38 -0.07
N PHE A 298 -4.65 6.08 0.05
CA PHE A 298 -3.37 5.52 0.48
C PHE A 298 -2.53 5.19 -0.75
N ALA A 299 -1.27 5.64 -0.79
CA ALA A 299 -0.34 5.14 -1.79
C ALA A 299 -0.16 3.61 -1.63
N PRO A 300 0.24 2.91 -2.70
CA PRO A 300 0.60 1.51 -2.59
C PRO A 300 1.73 1.32 -1.57
N LEU A 301 1.61 0.27 -0.75
CA LEU A 301 2.60 -0.10 0.26
C LEU A 301 2.86 -1.60 0.19
N ASP A 302 4.13 -1.96 -0.05
CA ASP A 302 4.59 -3.33 0.08
C ASP A 302 5.27 -3.53 1.45
N ALA A 303 4.89 -4.54 2.20
CA ALA A 303 5.68 -5.05 3.31
C ALA A 303 6.50 -6.26 2.83
N TYR A 304 7.81 -6.16 2.95
CA TYR A 304 8.75 -7.21 2.62
C TYR A 304 9.14 -7.97 3.88
N TRP A 305 8.76 -9.22 3.92
CA TRP A 305 9.06 -10.13 5.01
C TRP A 305 9.52 -11.47 4.44
N SER A 306 10.49 -12.10 5.08
CA SER A 306 10.95 -13.44 4.75
C SER A 306 11.55 -14.12 5.96
N VAL A 307 11.47 -15.45 6.02
CA VAL A 307 12.19 -16.23 7.03
C VAL A 307 13.71 -16.09 6.94
N ASN A 308 14.22 -15.53 5.84
CA ASN A 308 15.63 -15.23 5.62
C ASN A 308 16.00 -13.79 5.98
N ASN A 309 15.03 -12.96 6.40
CA ASN A 309 15.33 -11.59 6.83
C ASN A 309 16.00 -11.62 8.22
N THR A 310 17.30 -11.38 8.21
CA THR A 310 18.20 -11.41 9.36
C THR A 310 18.68 -10.02 9.73
N MET A 311 18.92 -9.81 11.02
CA MET A 311 19.69 -8.69 11.53
C MET A 311 21.16 -8.81 11.07
N SER A 312 21.66 -7.84 10.32
CA SER A 312 23.00 -7.85 9.72
C SER A 312 23.61 -6.45 9.71
N SER A 313 24.92 -6.33 9.94
CA SER A 313 25.62 -5.03 9.83
C SER A 313 25.77 -4.55 8.37
N THR A 314 25.49 -5.40 7.39
CA THR A 314 25.43 -5.03 5.97
C THR A 314 23.99 -5.07 5.48
N GLN A 315 23.61 -4.10 4.65
CA GLN A 315 22.29 -4.09 4.03
C GLN A 315 22.35 -4.74 2.64
N ASP A 316 21.65 -5.86 2.48
CA ASP A 316 21.41 -6.55 1.21
C ASP A 316 19.99 -7.12 1.22
N ILE A 317 19.06 -6.30 0.72
CA ILE A 317 17.63 -6.58 0.72
C ILE A 317 17.29 -7.88 -0.01
N ASP A 318 17.99 -8.21 -1.10
CA ASP A 318 17.72 -9.41 -1.90
C ASP A 318 18.15 -10.69 -1.18
N ASN A 319 19.11 -10.60 -0.26
CA ASN A 319 19.55 -11.71 0.58
C ASN A 319 18.88 -11.72 1.97
N GLY A 320 18.11 -10.70 2.31
CA GLY A 320 17.46 -10.55 3.61
C GLY A 320 18.38 -10.02 4.71
N GLU A 321 19.44 -9.30 4.38
CA GLU A 321 20.33 -8.67 5.36
C GLU A 321 19.83 -7.23 5.62
N LEU A 322 19.13 -6.97 6.73
CA LEU A 322 18.34 -5.73 6.90
C LEU A 322 18.83 -4.75 7.98
N GLY A 323 19.72 -5.15 8.88
CA GLY A 323 20.17 -4.31 10.01
C GLY A 323 19.14 -4.15 11.12
N ALA A 324 17.94 -3.72 10.78
CA ALA A 324 16.76 -3.67 11.64
C ALA A 324 15.51 -3.82 10.76
N SER A 325 14.33 -3.80 11.37
CA SER A 325 13.10 -3.48 10.64
C SER A 325 13.09 -1.97 10.33
N PHE A 326 12.58 -1.59 9.16
CA PHE A 326 12.56 -0.17 8.75
C PHE A 326 11.57 0.12 7.63
N TYR A 327 11.13 1.38 7.56
CA TYR A 327 10.45 1.98 6.42
C TYR A 327 11.42 2.67 5.45
N THR A 328 11.12 2.62 4.15
CA THR A 328 11.74 3.48 3.14
C THR A 328 10.78 3.82 2.00
N SER A 329 10.84 5.07 1.53
CA SER A 329 10.02 5.55 0.40
C SER A 329 10.56 5.12 -0.98
N ASN A 330 11.82 4.67 -1.04
CA ASN A 330 12.50 4.35 -2.29
C ASN A 330 13.61 3.27 -2.14
N PRO A 331 13.23 2.01 -1.89
CA PRO A 331 14.21 0.94 -1.65
C PRO A 331 15.11 0.61 -2.85
N ASP A 332 14.66 0.87 -4.08
CA ASP A 332 15.40 0.55 -5.30
C ASP A 332 16.24 1.74 -5.84
N GLY A 333 16.28 2.87 -5.12
CA GLY A 333 16.90 4.11 -5.59
C GLY A 333 16.30 4.65 -6.91
N GLY A 334 15.07 4.22 -7.24
CA GLY A 334 14.40 4.40 -8.51
C GLY A 334 13.06 5.14 -8.36
N ALA A 335 11.99 4.56 -8.91
CA ALA A 335 10.63 5.09 -8.71
C ALA A 335 10.19 4.83 -7.26
N SER A 336 9.56 5.83 -6.63
CA SER A 336 9.04 5.70 -5.27
C SER A 336 8.16 4.45 -5.15
N ASN A 337 8.57 3.57 -4.24
CA ASN A 337 7.86 2.35 -3.86
C ASN A 337 7.92 2.26 -2.34
N PRO A 338 7.05 2.99 -1.63
CA PRO A 338 6.96 2.93 -0.17
C PRO A 338 6.93 1.49 0.30
N SER A 339 7.86 1.15 1.19
CA SER A 339 8.08 -0.23 1.59
C SER A 339 8.45 -0.36 3.05
N LEU A 340 7.90 -1.37 3.72
CA LEU A 340 8.37 -1.85 5.02
C LEU A 340 9.31 -3.03 4.79
N PHE A 341 10.42 -3.10 5.50
CA PHE A 341 11.29 -4.28 5.56
C PHE A 341 11.27 -4.81 6.99
N LEU A 342 10.90 -6.07 7.15
CA LEU A 342 10.64 -6.67 8.46
C LEU A 342 11.53 -7.89 8.68
N LEU A 343 12.10 -8.00 9.88
CA LEU A 343 12.88 -9.16 10.29
C LEU A 343 12.02 -10.43 10.38
N GLY A 344 12.65 -11.59 10.12
CA GLY A 344 11.95 -12.86 10.08
C GLY A 344 12.80 -14.09 10.42
N ASP A 345 14.06 -13.94 10.85
CA ASP A 345 14.89 -15.06 11.29
C ASP A 345 14.50 -15.55 12.69
N ALA A 346 13.89 -16.73 12.75
CA ALA A 346 13.47 -17.38 14.00
C ALA A 346 14.63 -17.74 14.97
N ASN A 347 15.88 -17.49 14.61
CA ASN A 347 17.04 -17.65 15.50
C ASN A 347 17.52 -16.35 16.13
N SER A 348 17.07 -15.20 15.61
CA SER A 348 17.44 -13.87 16.09
C SER A 348 16.21 -13.11 16.51
N ASP A 349 15.36 -12.77 15.55
CA ASP A 349 14.29 -11.80 15.71
C ASP A 349 13.24 -11.91 14.60
N THR A 350 11.96 -11.73 14.93
CA THR A 350 10.86 -11.96 13.99
C THR A 350 9.67 -11.04 14.24
N GLU A 351 9.42 -10.10 13.35
CA GLU A 351 8.34 -9.10 13.54
C GLU A 351 6.94 -9.60 13.21
N GLU A 352 6.82 -10.87 12.83
CA GLU A 352 5.59 -11.37 12.22
C GLU A 352 4.37 -11.35 13.15
N PHE A 353 4.58 -11.24 14.47
CA PHE A 353 3.52 -11.09 15.46
C PHE A 353 3.74 -9.88 16.39
N ASP A 354 4.73 -9.04 16.09
CA ASP A 354 4.98 -7.78 16.79
C ASP A 354 4.17 -6.68 16.10
N ASP A 355 2.85 -6.72 16.29
CA ASP A 355 1.90 -5.81 15.65
C ASP A 355 2.34 -4.34 15.83
N HIS A 356 2.87 -3.98 17.01
CA HIS A 356 3.36 -2.62 17.30
C HIS A 356 4.56 -2.21 16.44
N VAL A 357 5.52 -3.10 16.19
CA VAL A 357 6.67 -2.81 15.31
C VAL A 357 6.20 -2.59 13.88
N VAL A 358 5.31 -3.45 13.38
CA VAL A 358 4.76 -3.30 12.02
C VAL A 358 3.99 -1.99 11.86
N VAL A 359 3.19 -1.59 12.86
CA VAL A 359 2.44 -0.33 12.80
C VAL A 359 3.33 0.89 13.03
N HIS A 360 4.40 0.76 13.81
CA HIS A 360 5.42 1.80 13.96
C HIS A 360 6.06 2.12 12.61
N GLU A 361 6.54 1.11 11.87
CA GLU A 361 7.09 1.32 10.52
C GLU A 361 6.04 1.87 9.55
N TRP A 362 4.78 1.42 9.69
CA TRP A 362 3.65 1.99 8.96
C TRP A 362 3.40 3.47 9.32
N GLY A 363 3.76 3.90 10.53
CA GLY A 363 3.73 5.29 10.97
C GLY A 363 4.68 6.18 10.19
N HIS A 364 5.88 5.70 9.85
CA HIS A 364 6.77 6.43 8.96
C HIS A 364 6.26 6.48 7.52
N TYR A 365 5.59 5.40 7.04
CA TYR A 365 4.82 5.47 5.79
C TYR A 365 3.73 6.55 5.84
N PHE A 366 3.03 6.68 6.98
CA PHE A 366 2.06 7.76 7.16
C PHE A 366 2.74 9.13 7.06
N GLU A 367 3.87 9.33 7.73
CA GLU A 367 4.57 10.61 7.69
C GLU A 367 4.98 11.01 6.27
N ASP A 368 5.51 10.06 5.49
CA ASP A 368 5.95 10.27 4.10
C ASP A 368 4.78 10.49 3.12
N ASN A 369 3.67 9.78 3.29
CA ASN A 369 2.56 9.80 2.32
C ASN A 369 1.44 10.80 2.65
N PHE A 370 1.19 11.08 3.93
CA PHE A 370 0.11 11.97 4.38
C PHE A 370 0.59 13.27 4.99
N SER A 371 1.84 13.31 5.46
CA SER A 371 2.41 14.43 6.21
C SER A 371 3.72 14.89 5.54
N ARG A 372 4.66 15.35 6.36
CA ARG A 372 6.07 15.52 6.06
C ARG A 372 6.87 14.93 7.22
N SER A 373 7.99 14.28 6.94
CA SER A 373 9.03 13.95 7.92
C SER A 373 10.31 14.66 7.55
N ASP A 374 10.86 15.44 8.47
CA ASP A 374 12.22 15.98 8.38
C ASP A 374 13.22 15.14 9.22
N SER A 375 12.81 13.95 9.69
CA SER A 375 13.67 13.04 10.46
C SER A 375 14.91 12.65 9.65
N ILE A 376 16.06 12.67 10.31
CA ILE A 376 17.34 12.21 9.74
C ILE A 376 17.56 10.71 9.93
N GLY A 377 16.69 10.04 10.69
CA GLY A 377 16.81 8.61 10.99
C GLY A 377 18.11 8.27 11.74
N GLY A 378 18.57 7.03 11.56
CA GLY A 378 19.84 6.53 12.07
C GLY A 378 19.74 5.77 13.40
N PRO A 379 20.80 5.07 13.81
CA PRO A 379 20.77 4.19 14.98
C PRO A 379 20.49 4.95 16.28
N HIS A 380 19.56 4.45 17.08
CA HIS A 380 19.24 5.01 18.39
C HIS A 380 18.59 3.95 19.30
N ALA A 381 18.34 4.32 20.56
CA ALA A 381 17.69 3.49 21.55
C ALA A 381 16.84 4.34 22.50
N LEU A 382 15.83 3.70 23.11
CA LEU A 382 14.89 4.33 24.03
C LEU A 382 15.58 5.15 25.13
N GLY A 383 15.13 6.40 25.27
CA GLY A 383 15.57 7.35 26.30
C GLY A 383 16.89 8.05 26.02
N GLN A 384 17.47 7.88 24.83
CA GLN A 384 18.55 8.75 24.37
C GLN A 384 18.03 10.17 24.09
N SER A 385 18.92 11.16 24.14
CA SER A 385 18.60 12.54 23.74
C SER A 385 18.97 12.72 22.28
N LEU A 386 17.95 12.75 21.43
CA LEU A 386 18.05 12.70 19.97
C LEU A 386 17.96 14.10 19.35
N ASP A 387 18.28 14.20 18.05
CA ASP A 387 17.84 15.32 17.22
C ASP A 387 16.31 15.50 17.32
N ALA A 388 15.83 16.75 17.32
CA ALA A 388 14.41 17.05 17.54
C ALA A 388 13.49 16.44 16.47
N ARG A 389 13.98 16.31 15.24
CA ARG A 389 13.24 15.76 14.10
C ARG A 389 13.15 14.25 14.22
N LEU A 390 14.24 13.61 14.65
CA LEU A 390 14.28 12.17 14.93
C LEU A 390 13.36 11.82 16.11
N ALA A 391 13.51 12.49 17.26
CA ALA A 391 12.66 12.26 18.43
C ALA A 391 11.16 12.39 18.12
N PHE A 392 10.81 13.36 17.27
CA PHE A 392 9.42 13.55 16.86
C PHE A 392 8.92 12.41 15.97
N GLY A 393 9.67 12.03 14.93
CA GLY A 393 9.26 10.97 14.00
C GLY A 393 9.09 9.61 14.68
N GLU A 394 10.08 9.18 15.47
CA GLU A 394 10.07 7.90 16.19
C GLU A 394 8.97 7.86 17.27
N GLY A 395 8.84 8.95 18.02
CA GLY A 395 7.80 9.06 19.05
C GLY A 395 6.39 9.13 18.45
N PHE A 396 6.22 9.81 17.32
CA PHE A 396 4.95 9.83 16.60
C PHE A 396 4.58 8.44 16.07
N ALA A 397 5.51 7.74 15.42
CA ALA A 397 5.30 6.39 14.90
C ALA A 397 4.88 5.42 16.03
N THR A 398 5.56 5.48 17.17
CA THR A 398 5.24 4.67 18.35
C THR A 398 3.87 5.00 18.94
N ALA A 399 3.53 6.29 19.09
CA ALA A 399 2.21 6.71 19.58
C ALA A 399 1.09 6.28 18.62
N LEU A 400 1.29 6.45 17.31
CA LEU A 400 0.32 6.05 16.29
C LEU A 400 0.07 4.54 16.31
N ALA A 401 1.11 3.73 16.53
CA ALA A 401 0.98 2.28 16.70
C ALA A 401 0.08 1.93 17.90
N ALA A 402 0.33 2.56 19.05
CA ALA A 402 -0.50 2.37 20.24
C ALA A 402 -1.96 2.79 20.03
N MET A 403 -2.20 3.94 19.37
CA MET A 403 -3.56 4.41 19.04
C MET A 403 -4.28 3.47 18.06
N ALA A 404 -3.57 2.97 17.04
CA ALA A 404 -4.17 2.16 15.97
C ALA A 404 -4.53 0.75 16.44
N LEU A 405 -3.76 0.23 17.40
CA LEU A 405 -3.99 -1.08 18.01
C LEU A 405 -4.90 -1.02 19.25
N ASP A 406 -5.19 0.19 19.76
CA ASP A 406 -5.89 0.41 21.03
C ASP A 406 -5.19 -0.35 22.18
N ASP A 407 -3.86 -0.30 22.17
CA ASP A 407 -2.99 -1.00 23.11
C ASP A 407 -1.75 -0.14 23.44
N PRO A 408 -1.66 0.43 24.66
CA PRO A 408 -0.53 1.27 25.05
C PRO A 408 0.77 0.47 25.23
N GLN A 409 0.71 -0.86 25.34
CA GLN A 409 1.91 -1.66 25.58
C GLN A 409 2.60 -2.01 24.26
N TYR A 410 3.55 -1.19 23.85
CA TYR A 410 4.47 -1.53 22.77
C TYR A 410 5.30 -2.74 23.17
N CYS A 411 5.32 -3.77 22.33
CA CYS A 411 6.17 -4.94 22.49
C CYS A 411 6.95 -5.21 21.20
N ASP A 412 8.26 -5.44 21.36
CA ASP A 412 9.15 -5.98 20.35
C ASP A 412 9.75 -7.26 20.95
N THR A 413 9.30 -8.40 20.42
CA THR A 413 9.74 -9.71 20.88
C THR A 413 10.88 -10.24 20.03
N GLY A 414 11.99 -10.60 20.69
CA GLY A 414 13.08 -11.28 20.02
C GLY A 414 12.75 -12.74 19.69
N ARG A 415 13.80 -13.53 19.47
CA ARG A 415 13.73 -14.95 19.08
C ARG A 415 12.52 -15.74 19.64
N PRO A 416 11.68 -16.34 18.78
CA PRO A 416 10.56 -17.18 19.19
C PRO A 416 10.93 -18.32 20.14
N GLY A 417 10.15 -18.48 21.22
CA GLY A 417 10.40 -19.47 22.27
C GLY A 417 11.55 -19.14 23.23
N SER A 418 12.09 -17.92 23.16
CA SER A 418 13.07 -17.39 24.11
C SER A 418 12.41 -16.45 25.15
N THR A 419 13.23 -15.81 25.98
CA THR A 419 12.80 -14.73 26.90
C THR A 419 13.52 -13.41 26.54
N GLN A 420 13.64 -13.13 25.24
CA GLN A 420 14.29 -11.95 24.67
C GLN A 420 13.25 -11.03 24.03
N GLY A 421 13.51 -9.73 24.07
CA GLY A 421 12.59 -8.68 23.65
C GLY A 421 12.53 -7.58 24.69
N PHE A 422 11.84 -6.50 24.35
CA PHE A 422 11.56 -5.39 25.24
C PHE A 422 10.16 -4.86 24.99
N GLY A 423 9.71 -3.99 25.89
CA GLY A 423 8.50 -3.23 25.66
C GLY A 423 8.58 -1.89 26.33
N THR A 424 7.75 -0.97 25.86
CA THR A 424 7.52 0.32 26.49
C THR A 424 6.03 0.62 26.51
N ASN A 425 5.58 1.31 27.55
CA ASN A 425 4.19 1.68 27.72
C ASN A 425 3.99 3.13 27.27
N ALA A 426 3.26 3.32 26.17
CA ALA A 426 3.01 4.62 25.56
C ALA A 426 2.27 5.60 26.47
N GLU A 427 1.64 5.13 27.55
CA GLU A 427 0.94 5.97 28.53
C GLU A 427 1.86 6.35 29.71
N THR A 428 2.56 5.37 30.28
CA THR A 428 3.13 5.53 31.64
C THR A 428 4.65 5.53 31.72
N ASP A 429 5.34 5.13 30.66
CA ASP A 429 6.80 5.03 30.72
C ASP A 429 7.48 6.39 30.63
N SER A 430 8.57 6.51 31.39
CA SER A 430 9.43 7.70 31.40
C SER A 430 10.87 7.24 31.39
N ILE A 431 11.40 6.96 30.19
CA ILE A 431 12.75 6.44 29.98
C ILE A 431 13.65 7.58 29.50
N GLY A 432 14.81 7.75 30.13
CA GLY A 432 15.77 8.80 29.75
C GLY A 432 15.49 10.18 30.34
N ILE A 433 16.07 11.22 29.72
CA ILE A 433 15.81 12.62 30.09
C ILE A 433 14.53 13.05 29.35
N GLN A 434 13.50 13.46 30.07
CA GLN A 434 12.26 13.95 29.45
C GLN A 434 12.47 15.29 28.74
N GLY A 435 11.80 15.46 27.60
CA GLY A 435 11.84 16.69 26.83
C GLY A 435 11.60 16.48 25.33
N TRP A 436 11.69 17.57 24.59
CA TRP A 436 11.45 17.64 23.13
C TRP A 436 12.43 16.82 22.27
N PHE A 437 13.50 16.32 22.86
CA PHE A 437 14.56 15.52 22.24
C PHE A 437 14.45 14.03 22.59
N ASN A 438 13.37 13.60 23.24
CA ASN A 438 13.17 12.22 23.66
C ASN A 438 11.91 11.65 23.01
N GLU A 439 12.07 10.58 22.25
CA GLU A 439 10.99 9.89 21.56
C GLU A 439 9.90 9.35 22.51
N ILE A 440 10.27 8.94 23.74
CA ILE A 440 9.29 8.48 24.73
C ILE A 440 8.44 9.65 25.22
N SER A 441 9.03 10.84 25.40
CA SER A 441 8.25 12.04 25.74
C SER A 441 7.31 12.47 24.61
N VAL A 442 7.69 12.28 23.35
CA VAL A 442 6.76 12.53 22.23
C VAL A 442 5.68 11.45 22.19
N THR A 443 6.03 10.20 22.47
CA THR A 443 5.11 9.06 22.50
C THR A 443 3.99 9.29 23.52
N THR A 444 4.36 9.54 24.77
CA THR A 444 3.42 9.77 25.87
C THR A 444 2.60 11.04 25.66
N LEU A 445 3.23 12.15 25.24
CA LEU A 445 2.50 13.37 24.89
C LEU A 445 1.38 13.11 23.89
N LEU A 446 1.66 12.39 22.81
CA LEU A 446 0.68 12.15 21.75
C LEU A 446 -0.40 11.16 22.19
N TYR A 447 -0.01 10.10 22.90
CA TYR A 447 -0.94 9.10 23.38
C TYR A 447 -1.91 9.69 24.43
N ASP A 448 -1.43 10.44 25.43
CA ASP A 448 -2.25 11.17 26.42
C ASP A 448 -3.20 12.20 25.76
N LEU A 449 -2.81 12.80 24.64
CA LEU A 449 -3.72 13.70 23.92
C LEU A 449 -4.91 12.95 23.31
N TRP A 450 -4.74 11.68 22.94
CA TRP A 450 -5.75 10.85 22.27
C TRP A 450 -6.60 10.04 23.24
N ASP A 451 -5.96 9.46 24.24
CA ASP A 451 -6.49 8.55 25.25
C ASP A 451 -7.62 9.23 26.08
N THR A 452 -8.49 8.43 26.73
CA THR A 452 -9.54 8.94 27.65
C THR A 452 -9.50 8.31 29.05
N ASN A 453 -8.53 7.44 29.30
CA ASN A 453 -8.41 6.68 30.53
C ASN A 453 -7.71 7.54 31.59
N ASP A 454 -8.42 7.85 32.67
CA ASP A 454 -7.83 8.56 33.82
C ASP A 454 -6.88 7.65 34.59
N ASP A 455 -5.59 7.73 34.30
CA ASP A 455 -4.53 6.88 34.84
C ASP A 455 -3.59 7.62 35.82
N GLY A 456 -3.66 8.96 35.84
CA GLY A 456 -2.82 9.84 36.66
C GLY A 456 -2.19 11.02 35.92
N ALA A 457 -2.10 10.97 34.58
CA ALA A 457 -1.58 12.06 33.73
C ALA A 457 -2.69 12.92 33.09
N ASP A 458 -3.81 12.31 32.70
CA ASP A 458 -4.98 13.01 32.20
C ASP A 458 -6.35 12.46 32.65
N ASN A 459 -7.43 13.14 32.24
CA ASN A 459 -8.80 12.64 32.32
C ASN A 459 -9.68 13.16 31.18
N ASN A 460 -9.04 13.56 30.09
CA ASN A 460 -9.65 14.33 29.02
C ASN A 460 -8.89 14.05 27.73
N SER A 461 -9.57 14.22 26.59
CA SER A 461 -9.02 13.85 25.28
C SER A 461 -9.32 14.93 24.27
N ILE A 462 -8.39 15.13 23.32
CA ILE A 462 -8.69 15.86 22.08
C ILE A 462 -9.17 14.93 20.95
N GLY A 463 -9.01 13.61 21.13
CA GLY A 463 -9.31 12.58 20.16
C GLY A 463 -8.32 12.56 18.98
N PHE A 464 -8.50 11.59 18.08
CA PHE A 464 -7.55 11.39 16.97
C PHE A 464 -7.63 12.47 15.88
N ALA A 465 -8.83 12.97 15.57
CA ALA A 465 -9.04 13.85 14.42
C ALA A 465 -8.17 15.13 14.47
N PRO A 466 -8.05 15.87 15.59
CA PRO A 466 -7.17 17.04 15.62
C PRO A 466 -5.67 16.71 15.49
N ILE A 467 -5.22 15.56 15.99
CA ILE A 467 -3.84 15.08 15.79
C ILE A 467 -3.59 14.82 14.30
N PHE A 468 -4.47 14.05 13.68
CA PHE A 468 -4.42 13.77 12.24
C PHE A 468 -4.46 15.04 11.39
N GLU A 469 -5.42 15.94 11.63
CA GLU A 469 -5.58 17.19 10.89
C GLU A 469 -4.35 18.10 11.02
N THR A 470 -3.70 18.10 12.19
CA THR A 470 -2.45 18.84 12.41
C THR A 470 -1.32 18.24 11.57
N MET A 471 -1.14 16.92 11.61
CA MET A 471 -0.10 16.21 10.86
C MET A 471 -0.22 16.46 9.35
N VAL A 472 -1.39 16.17 8.76
CA VAL A 472 -1.58 16.25 7.30
C VAL A 472 -1.76 17.69 6.77
N GLY A 473 -1.97 18.64 7.67
CA GLY A 473 -2.23 20.04 7.35
C GLY A 473 -1.02 20.92 7.69
N PRO A 474 -1.10 21.72 8.77
CA PRO A 474 -0.06 22.69 9.07
C PRO A 474 1.30 22.09 9.43
N GLN A 475 1.39 20.91 10.05
CA GLN A 475 2.69 20.26 10.31
C GLN A 475 3.40 19.90 9.01
N ALA A 476 2.69 19.29 8.05
CA ALA A 476 3.25 18.97 6.72
C ALA A 476 3.75 20.21 5.95
N ASN A 477 3.13 21.36 6.20
CA ASN A 477 3.41 22.62 5.49
C ASN A 477 4.16 23.65 6.35
N THR A 478 4.69 23.27 7.50
CA THR A 478 5.33 24.22 8.43
C THR A 478 6.64 24.78 7.88
N GLU A 479 6.94 26.05 8.16
CA GLU A 479 8.19 26.71 7.75
C GLU A 479 9.40 26.14 8.50
N ALA A 480 9.21 25.75 9.77
CA ALA A 480 10.21 25.10 10.62
C ALA A 480 10.40 23.63 10.21
N PHE A 481 11.45 22.96 10.70
CA PHE A 481 11.51 21.49 10.66
C PHE A 481 10.41 20.86 11.52
N THR A 482 9.93 19.68 11.11
CA THR A 482 8.92 18.90 11.84
C THR A 482 9.47 18.44 13.17
N THR A 483 8.97 19.03 14.25
CA THR A 483 9.33 18.72 15.63
C THR A 483 8.08 18.76 16.50
N VAL A 484 8.22 18.42 17.79
CA VAL A 484 7.13 18.61 18.76
C VAL A 484 6.67 20.07 18.85
N PHE A 485 7.55 21.05 18.59
CA PHE A 485 7.20 22.48 18.65
C PHE A 485 6.31 22.91 17.50
N SER A 486 6.67 22.54 16.26
CA SER A 486 5.83 22.82 15.09
C SER A 486 4.47 22.14 15.23
N PHE A 487 4.44 20.91 15.74
CA PHE A 487 3.19 20.18 15.96
C PHE A 487 2.33 20.84 17.04
N ALA A 488 2.89 21.06 18.22
CA ALA A 488 2.14 21.57 19.37
C ALA A 488 1.65 23.00 19.17
N ALA A 489 2.44 23.87 18.53
CA ALA A 489 2.03 25.23 18.22
C ALA A 489 0.81 25.25 17.27
N GLU A 490 0.85 24.42 16.23
CA GLU A 490 -0.22 24.32 15.23
C GLU A 490 -1.46 23.65 15.81
N LEU A 491 -1.31 22.53 16.50
CA LEU A 491 -2.42 21.84 17.18
C LEU A 491 -3.17 22.79 18.13
N ARG A 492 -2.44 23.55 18.97
CA ARG A 492 -3.05 24.55 19.88
C ARG A 492 -3.85 25.61 19.13
N SER A 493 -3.44 25.98 17.92
CA SER A 493 -4.14 26.95 17.08
C SER A 493 -5.43 26.40 16.46
N MET A 494 -5.47 25.07 16.24
CA MET A 494 -6.58 24.37 15.60
C MET A 494 -7.68 23.94 16.58
N VAL A 495 -7.30 23.57 17.81
CA VAL A 495 -8.28 23.07 18.79
C VAL A 495 -9.12 24.18 19.44
N ASN A 496 -10.24 23.77 20.04
CA ASN A 496 -11.04 24.66 20.88
C ASN A 496 -10.17 25.28 22.00
N PRO A 497 -10.22 26.61 22.24
CA PRO A 497 -9.47 27.25 23.33
C PRO A 497 -9.68 26.62 24.72
N ALA A 498 -10.81 25.94 24.96
CA ALA A 498 -11.06 25.20 26.20
C ALA A 498 -10.13 23.97 26.39
N LEU A 499 -9.55 23.44 25.31
CA LEU A 499 -8.63 22.30 25.32
C LEU A 499 -7.16 22.73 25.36
N GLN A 500 -6.84 24.02 25.17
CA GLN A 500 -5.44 24.49 25.19
C GLN A 500 -4.79 24.29 26.56
N SER A 501 -5.52 24.49 27.67
CA SER A 501 -4.96 24.25 29.00
C SER A 501 -4.67 22.77 29.27
N PHE A 502 -5.36 21.88 28.56
CA PHE A 502 -5.12 20.45 28.63
C PHE A 502 -3.85 20.09 27.87
N ILE A 503 -3.69 20.59 26.63
CA ILE A 503 -2.45 20.42 25.86
C ILE A 503 -1.24 21.00 26.62
N ASP A 504 -1.40 22.19 27.22
CA ASP A 504 -0.33 22.83 28.01
C ASP A 504 0.08 21.99 29.23
N LEU A 505 -0.86 21.23 29.82
CA LEU A 505 -0.58 20.31 30.92
C LEU A 505 0.28 19.14 30.44
N GLN A 506 -0.06 18.52 29.30
CA GLN A 506 0.71 17.39 28.77
C GLN A 506 2.11 17.80 28.30
N LEU A 507 2.24 18.95 27.65
CA LEU A 507 3.56 19.51 27.35
C LEU A 507 4.39 19.70 28.62
N THR A 508 3.79 20.23 29.69
CA THR A 508 4.47 20.43 30.96
C THR A 508 4.85 19.11 31.63
N HIS A 509 4.00 18.07 31.52
CA HIS A 509 4.28 16.73 32.03
C HIS A 509 5.57 16.18 31.41
N GLU A 510 5.73 16.38 30.10
CA GLU A 510 6.92 15.95 29.35
C GLU A 510 8.10 16.92 29.42
N SER A 511 8.07 17.86 30.35
CA SER A 511 9.13 18.86 30.53
C SER A 511 9.39 19.71 29.27
N ILE A 512 8.34 19.99 28.49
CA ILE A 512 8.33 20.89 27.32
C ILE A 512 7.60 22.18 27.72
N ASN A 513 8.15 23.35 27.40
CA ASN A 513 7.56 24.62 27.86
C ASN A 513 6.37 25.06 26.99
N PRO A 514 5.12 25.09 27.50
CA PRO A 514 3.96 25.53 26.71
C PRO A 514 3.85 27.07 26.59
N ASN A 515 4.56 27.81 27.44
CA ASN A 515 4.40 29.25 27.55
C ASN A 515 5.03 29.98 26.36
N GLY A 516 4.18 30.52 25.48
CA GLY A 516 4.64 31.21 24.28
C GLY A 516 5.21 30.26 23.22
N ILE A 517 4.81 28.98 23.24
CA ILE A 517 5.22 27.99 22.24
C ILE A 517 4.92 28.53 20.83
N ASP A 518 5.86 28.34 19.93
CA ASP A 518 5.75 28.62 18.50
C ASP A 518 6.43 27.50 17.72
N ILE A 519 6.30 27.52 16.40
CA ILE A 519 6.89 26.48 15.54
C ILE A 519 8.42 26.42 15.60
N TRP A 520 9.07 27.43 16.19
CA TRP A 520 10.52 27.57 16.29
C TRP A 520 11.08 27.16 17.65
N GLY A 521 10.24 26.80 18.62
CA GLY A 521 10.67 26.53 20.00
C GLY A 521 11.29 27.74 20.70
N SER A 522 10.91 28.98 20.33
CA SER A 522 11.62 30.21 20.73
C SER A 522 11.68 30.46 22.23
N THR A 523 10.76 29.89 23.01
CA THR A 523 10.65 30.09 24.46
C THR A 523 11.05 28.87 25.28
N GLU A 524 11.58 27.82 24.66
CA GLU A 524 12.00 26.62 25.37
C GLU A 524 13.10 26.93 26.39
N THR A 525 13.09 26.20 27.49
CA THR A 525 14.00 26.32 28.63
C THR A 525 14.66 25.01 29.03
N ASN A 526 14.10 23.87 28.62
CA ASN A 526 14.68 22.56 28.86
C ASN A 526 15.84 22.31 27.88
N ASN A 527 17.06 22.35 28.43
CA ASN A 527 18.31 22.12 27.72
C ASN A 527 18.98 20.79 28.10
N ALA A 528 18.18 19.76 28.37
CA ALA A 528 18.65 18.41 28.71
C ALA A 528 19.65 18.37 29.87
N ASN A 529 19.30 18.99 31.01
CA ASN A 529 20.13 19.04 32.21
C ASN A 529 21.49 19.76 32.07
N GLY A 530 21.54 20.80 31.24
CA GLY A 530 22.69 21.73 31.21
C GLY A 530 23.56 21.66 29.96
N ASN A 531 23.10 21.03 28.88
CA ASN A 531 23.75 21.19 27.58
C ASN A 531 23.61 22.66 27.14
N ALA A 532 24.73 23.34 26.94
CA ALA A 532 24.75 24.77 26.64
C ALA A 532 24.32 25.07 25.19
N ASP A 533 24.39 24.06 24.32
CA ASP A 533 24.22 24.17 22.88
C ASP A 533 22.87 23.64 22.41
N ALA A 534 22.07 23.00 23.27
CA ALA A 534 20.73 22.55 22.92
C ALA A 534 19.75 23.72 22.66
N LEU A 535 19.96 24.88 23.30
CA LEU A 535 19.07 26.05 23.20
C LEU A 535 19.85 27.35 22.87
N PRO A 536 19.23 28.32 22.17
CA PRO A 536 17.89 28.24 21.57
C PRO A 536 17.82 27.17 20.47
N LEU A 537 16.63 26.61 20.21
CA LEU A 537 16.49 25.56 19.18
C LEU A 537 16.90 26.10 17.81
N TYR A 538 16.36 27.25 17.43
CA TYR A 538 16.76 28.02 16.26
C TYR A 538 17.54 29.28 16.67
N THR A 539 18.66 29.52 16.01
CA THR A 539 19.39 30.79 16.10
C THR A 539 18.97 31.71 14.96
N ASP A 540 18.61 32.95 15.26
CA ASP A 540 18.20 33.92 14.24
C ASP A 540 19.39 34.45 13.43
N LEU A 541 19.25 34.45 12.11
CA LEU A 541 20.19 35.11 11.18
C LEU A 541 19.43 35.93 10.14
N THR A 542 19.94 37.12 9.82
CA THR A 542 19.48 37.88 8.65
C THR A 542 20.52 37.74 7.55
N ALA A 543 20.09 37.45 6.32
CA ALA A 543 20.98 37.37 5.17
C ALA A 543 21.40 38.78 4.67
N ASP A 544 22.13 39.50 5.50
CA ASP A 544 22.63 40.86 5.25
C ASP A 544 24.16 40.99 5.43
N GLY A 545 24.85 39.84 5.52
CA GLY A 545 26.27 39.74 5.83
C GLY A 545 26.59 39.82 7.33
N SER A 546 25.57 39.83 8.21
CA SER A 546 25.80 39.58 9.64
C SER A 546 26.39 38.19 9.88
N VAL A 547 27.19 38.09 10.94
CA VAL A 547 27.85 36.86 11.36
C VAL A 547 27.29 36.45 12.71
N ILE A 548 26.88 35.20 12.83
CA ILE A 548 26.53 34.57 14.11
C ILE A 548 27.54 33.48 14.43
N ASN A 549 27.71 33.19 15.72
CA ASN A 549 28.52 32.09 16.20
C ASN A 549 27.62 31.01 16.80
N ILE A 550 27.66 29.80 16.25
CA ILE A 550 26.85 28.64 16.65
C ILE A 550 27.77 27.47 16.94
N CYS A 551 27.45 26.66 17.95
CA CYS A 551 28.22 25.46 18.28
C CYS A 551 27.38 24.19 18.17
N THR A 552 27.95 23.16 17.55
CA THR A 552 27.49 21.75 17.58
C THR A 552 28.18 21.01 18.71
N ASN A 553 27.59 19.92 19.22
CA ASN A 553 28.09 19.18 20.37
C ASN A 553 27.71 17.68 20.36
N SER A 554 28.70 16.80 20.38
CA SER A 554 28.57 15.33 20.36
C SER A 554 28.51 14.66 21.75
N ASP A 555 28.32 15.42 22.84
CA ASP A 555 28.33 14.87 24.20
C ASP A 555 27.25 13.79 24.44
N PHE A 556 26.13 13.84 23.71
CA PHE A 556 25.05 12.85 23.81
C PHE A 556 25.24 11.60 22.94
N ASP A 557 26.22 11.60 22.05
CA ASP A 557 26.44 10.53 21.07
C ASP A 557 27.70 9.70 21.35
N ARG A 558 28.28 9.86 22.53
CA ARG A 558 29.48 9.12 22.90
C ARG A 558 29.17 7.75 23.49
N PRO A 559 29.90 6.70 23.10
CA PRO A 559 31.03 6.68 22.14
C PRO A 559 30.62 6.39 20.68
N ASP A 560 29.32 6.28 20.40
CA ASP A 560 28.79 5.61 19.20
C ASP A 560 28.88 6.46 17.91
N ARG A 561 28.82 7.81 18.01
CA ARG A 561 29.04 8.76 16.89
C ARG A 561 28.18 8.45 15.65
N THR A 562 26.88 8.34 15.92
CA THR A 562 25.80 8.10 14.97
C THR A 562 25.30 9.37 14.25
N GLY A 563 25.65 10.57 14.72
CA GLY A 563 25.37 11.85 14.07
C GLY A 563 23.92 12.33 14.16
N ASN A 564 23.11 11.70 15.00
CA ASN A 564 21.68 11.99 15.09
C ASN A 564 21.21 12.31 16.53
N LYS A 565 22.15 12.74 17.39
CA LYS A 565 21.86 13.05 18.79
C LYS A 565 21.71 14.55 19.03
N LEU A 566 21.20 14.88 20.22
CA LEU A 566 20.90 16.25 20.61
C LEU A 566 22.13 17.15 20.50
N ALA A 567 21.96 18.26 19.78
CA ALA A 567 22.93 19.34 19.55
C ALA A 567 24.07 19.03 18.57
N GLU A 568 24.09 17.86 17.93
CA GLU A 568 25.00 17.59 16.81
C GLU A 568 24.63 18.41 15.58
N ASP A 569 23.32 18.53 15.33
CA ASP A 569 22.77 19.48 14.36
C ASP A 569 22.27 20.75 15.03
N ARG A 570 22.53 21.89 14.39
CA ARG A 570 22.10 23.21 14.89
C ARG A 570 21.28 23.94 13.86
N TYR A 571 20.14 24.49 14.30
CA TYR A 571 19.20 25.13 13.40
C TYR A 571 19.33 26.66 13.39
N ILE A 572 19.14 27.24 12.21
CA ILE A 572 19.12 28.67 11.96
C ILE A 572 17.77 29.05 11.35
N ARG A 573 17.14 30.07 11.92
CA ARG A 573 15.97 30.74 11.31
C ARG A 573 16.48 31.90 10.45
N LEU A 574 16.59 31.68 9.16
CA LEU A 574 17.20 32.62 8.22
C LEU A 574 16.14 33.56 7.63
N SER A 575 16.23 34.84 7.95
CA SER A 575 15.43 35.90 7.32
C SER A 575 16.13 36.43 6.07
N VAL A 576 15.47 36.34 4.91
CA VAL A 576 16.05 36.77 3.62
C VAL A 576 15.48 38.13 3.23
N PRO A 577 16.28 39.23 3.22
CA PRO A 577 15.75 40.58 2.99
C PRO A 577 15.50 40.91 1.51
N ALA A 578 16.17 40.23 0.57
CA ALA A 578 16.07 40.52 -0.86
C ALA A 578 16.08 39.24 -1.69
N THR A 579 15.44 39.26 -2.86
CA THR A 579 15.50 38.12 -3.78
C THR A 579 16.86 38.12 -4.47
N ASP A 580 17.73 37.18 -4.11
CA ASP A 580 19.08 37.08 -4.67
C ASP A 580 19.69 35.69 -4.49
N THR A 581 20.85 35.46 -5.11
CA THR A 581 21.79 34.44 -4.66
C THR A 581 22.66 35.00 -3.55
N TYR A 582 23.04 34.14 -2.61
CA TYR A 582 23.80 34.52 -1.44
C TYR A 582 25.13 33.77 -1.40
N ASP A 583 26.22 34.50 -1.12
CA ASP A 583 27.49 33.94 -0.69
C ASP A 583 27.30 33.45 0.76
N VAL A 584 27.39 32.14 0.95
CA VAL A 584 27.33 31.47 2.25
C VAL A 584 28.75 31.18 2.68
N LEU A 585 29.05 31.51 3.94
CA LEU A 585 30.34 31.22 4.54
C LEU A 585 30.14 30.69 5.95
N VAL A 586 30.67 29.51 6.20
CA VAL A 586 30.82 28.87 7.51
C VAL A 586 32.32 28.73 7.77
N ASN A 587 32.81 29.24 8.90
CA ASN A 587 34.20 29.05 9.30
C ASN A 587 34.27 28.50 10.71
N THR A 588 34.98 27.40 10.89
CA THR A 588 35.24 26.86 12.22
C THR A 588 36.10 27.82 13.03
N THR A 589 35.60 28.15 14.22
CA THR A 589 36.24 29.02 15.21
C THR A 589 36.87 28.24 16.36
N THR A 590 36.40 27.02 16.60
CA THR A 590 37.05 26.09 17.54
C THR A 590 38.33 25.54 16.92
N ALA A 591 39.45 25.69 17.63
CA ALA A 591 40.71 25.11 17.17
C ALA A 591 40.73 23.59 17.42
N THR A 592 40.93 22.82 16.36
CA THR A 592 41.20 21.39 16.40
C THR A 592 42.72 21.11 16.42
N PRO A 593 43.17 20.03 17.09
CA PRO A 593 44.54 19.54 16.96
C PRO A 593 44.93 19.29 15.49
N VAL A 594 46.22 19.45 15.17
CA VAL A 594 46.72 19.16 13.82
C VAL A 594 46.88 17.65 13.67
N THR A 595 46.07 17.03 12.82
CA THR A 595 46.25 15.62 12.45
C THR A 595 47.42 15.43 11.47
N ALA A 596 48.10 14.28 11.59
CA ALA A 596 49.11 13.81 10.64
C ALA A 596 48.58 12.66 9.77
N ASP A 597 47.35 12.21 10.02
CA ASP A 597 46.65 11.23 9.21
C ASP A 597 46.00 11.94 8.01
N PRO A 598 46.29 11.54 6.77
CA PRO A 598 45.64 12.10 5.59
C PRO A 598 44.24 11.50 5.31
N ASP A 599 43.78 10.52 6.09
CA ASP A 599 42.49 9.82 5.91
C ASP A 599 41.45 10.11 7.02
N ASP A 600 41.76 10.91 8.06
CA ASP A 600 40.88 11.03 9.23
C ASP A 600 39.94 12.24 9.19
N ARG A 601 38.67 11.99 9.55
CA ARG A 601 37.63 13.00 9.77
C ARG A 601 37.86 13.75 11.09
N ASP A 602 39.12 13.92 11.51
CA ASP A 602 39.51 14.51 12.78
C ASP A 602 39.39 16.05 12.76
N GLN A 603 39.52 16.63 11.58
CA GLN A 603 39.31 18.06 11.38
C GLN A 603 37.83 18.37 11.27
N SER A 604 37.47 19.59 11.68
CA SER A 604 36.11 20.08 11.52
C SER A 604 35.77 20.20 10.04
N ASP A 605 34.60 19.72 9.66
CA ASP A 605 34.06 19.72 8.29
C ASP A 605 32.57 20.11 8.37
N PRO A 606 32.27 21.43 8.41
CA PRO A 606 30.90 21.89 8.57
C PRO A 606 30.11 21.80 7.27
N ASP A 607 28.98 21.12 7.31
CA ASP A 607 28.04 21.06 6.21
C ASP A 607 26.76 21.85 6.55
N ILE A 608 26.19 22.52 5.55
CA ILE A 608 25.05 23.43 5.77
C ILE A 608 23.97 23.27 4.71
N PHE A 609 22.73 23.14 5.15
CA PHE A 609 21.59 22.84 4.30
C PHE A 609 20.50 23.87 4.52
N VAL A 610 19.98 24.41 3.42
CA VAL A 610 18.98 25.48 3.42
C VAL A 610 17.69 24.95 2.83
N TYR A 611 16.61 25.05 3.60
CA TYR A 611 15.29 24.57 3.26
C TYR A 611 14.26 25.70 3.21
N ARG A 612 13.26 25.50 2.36
CA ARG A 612 12.04 26.30 2.35
C ARG A 612 10.85 25.36 2.34
N ASP A 613 9.99 25.48 3.35
CA ASP A 613 8.78 24.67 3.49
C ASP A 613 9.08 23.15 3.33
N GLY A 614 10.16 22.67 3.97
CA GLY A 614 10.63 21.28 3.90
C GLY A 614 11.36 20.89 2.60
N SER A 615 11.47 21.77 1.62
CA SER A 615 12.19 21.51 0.37
C SER A 615 13.63 22.04 0.42
N LEU A 616 14.62 21.19 0.16
CA LEU A 616 16.04 21.61 0.06
C LEU A 616 16.22 22.58 -1.12
N VAL A 617 16.74 23.77 -0.86
CA VAL A 617 16.96 24.82 -1.87
C VAL A 617 18.43 25.17 -2.07
N ALA A 618 19.30 24.96 -1.07
CA ALA A 618 20.74 25.15 -1.21
C ALA A 618 21.49 24.26 -0.22
N VAL A 619 22.71 23.88 -0.56
CA VAL A 619 23.53 22.95 0.23
C VAL A 619 25.02 23.26 0.08
N GLY A 620 25.77 23.26 1.17
CA GLY A 620 27.23 23.32 1.19
C GLY A 620 27.77 22.04 1.81
N GLN A 621 28.59 21.31 1.04
CA GLN A 621 29.17 20.00 1.38
C GLN A 621 30.58 19.87 0.78
N GLY A 622 31.39 20.91 0.99
CA GLY A 622 32.74 21.01 0.46
C GLY A 622 33.73 20.31 1.37
N ALA A 623 34.60 19.47 0.81
CA ALA A 623 35.62 18.73 1.57
C ALA A 623 36.78 19.60 2.11
N ALA A 624 36.56 20.88 2.40
CA ALA A 624 37.60 21.78 2.85
C ALA A 624 37.55 21.91 4.38
N ASP A 625 38.57 21.39 5.05
CA ASP A 625 38.63 21.47 6.51
C ASP A 625 38.41 22.90 7.03
N ASN A 626 37.60 22.99 8.07
CA ASN A 626 37.30 24.18 8.85
C ASN A 626 36.51 25.26 8.10
N THR A 627 36.06 25.02 6.87
CA THR A 627 35.35 26.04 6.10
C THR A 627 34.41 25.47 5.06
N GLU A 628 33.20 25.99 5.03
CA GLU A 628 32.27 25.78 3.93
C GLU A 628 31.94 27.11 3.27
N ALA A 629 32.12 27.19 1.96
CA ALA A 629 31.99 28.43 1.20
C ALA A 629 31.42 28.19 -0.19
N PHE A 630 30.20 28.65 -0.43
CA PHE A 630 29.49 28.46 -1.70
C PHE A 630 28.51 29.60 -1.99
N VAL A 631 28.04 29.66 -3.23
CA VAL A 631 26.91 30.51 -3.62
C VAL A 631 25.67 29.64 -3.63
N THR A 632 24.56 30.10 -3.02
CA THR A 632 23.30 29.35 -3.02
C THR A 632 22.91 28.92 -4.44
N GLN A 633 22.67 27.62 -4.62
CA GLN A 633 22.38 27.02 -5.93
C GLN A 633 21.09 27.56 -6.53
N ASN A 634 20.12 27.88 -5.67
CA ASN A 634 18.88 28.54 -6.04
C ASN A 634 18.82 29.96 -5.48
N THR A 635 18.07 30.82 -6.17
CA THR A 635 17.75 32.17 -5.70
C THR A 635 16.85 32.08 -4.47
N LEU A 636 17.29 32.68 -3.36
CA LEU A 636 16.44 32.84 -2.18
C LEU A 636 15.49 34.02 -2.41
N ILE A 637 14.25 33.88 -1.97
CA ILE A 637 13.18 34.87 -2.17
C ILE A 637 13.16 35.86 -1.00
N GLY A 638 13.20 37.16 -1.31
CA GLY A 638 13.17 38.22 -0.31
C GLY A 638 11.80 38.36 0.38
N GLY A 639 11.83 38.57 1.69
CA GLY A 639 10.67 38.64 2.56
C GLY A 639 10.27 37.30 3.18
N GLU A 640 10.92 36.21 2.80
CA GLU A 640 10.64 34.85 3.26
C GLU A 640 11.60 34.42 4.37
N ILE A 641 11.22 33.37 5.10
CA ILE A 641 12.02 32.71 6.12
C ILE A 641 12.46 31.34 5.60
N TYR A 642 13.67 30.93 5.92
CA TYR A 642 14.23 29.62 5.57
C TYR A 642 14.67 28.91 6.84
N SER A 643 14.44 27.60 6.87
CA SER A 643 14.99 26.71 7.89
C SER A 643 16.33 26.20 7.40
N VAL A 644 17.36 26.39 8.21
CA VAL A 644 18.72 25.97 7.87
C VAL A 644 19.21 25.07 8.99
N TYR A 645 19.88 23.97 8.65
CA TYR A 645 20.63 23.21 9.65
C TYR A 645 22.11 23.15 9.25
N LEU A 646 22.94 23.13 10.29
CA LEU A 646 24.38 23.02 10.24
C LEU A 646 24.74 21.72 10.95
N GLU A 647 25.42 20.83 10.25
CA GLU A 647 25.98 19.59 10.79
C GLU A 647 27.51 19.68 10.82
N GLU A 648 28.12 18.91 11.70
CA GLU A 648 29.57 18.72 11.74
C GLU A 648 29.86 17.28 11.34
N TRP A 649 30.33 17.08 10.11
CA TRP A 649 30.50 15.76 9.52
C TRP A 649 31.45 14.85 10.31
N ARG A 650 32.35 15.45 11.10
CA ARG A 650 33.21 14.72 12.05
C ARG A 650 32.44 13.92 13.10
N PHE A 651 31.18 14.26 13.40
CA PHE A 651 30.39 13.52 14.37
C PHE A 651 29.78 12.22 13.79
N GLU A 652 29.82 12.05 12.47
CA GLU A 652 29.46 10.81 11.76
C GLU A 652 30.68 9.90 11.48
N ASP A 653 31.63 9.82 12.42
CA ASP A 653 32.83 8.99 12.29
C ASP A 653 32.83 7.82 13.28
N GLU A 654 32.54 6.61 12.76
CA GLU A 654 32.56 5.35 13.51
C GLU A 654 33.95 5.01 14.09
N GLU A 655 35.05 5.50 13.49
CA GLU A 655 36.41 5.26 14.02
C GLU A 655 36.66 6.05 15.30
N GLY A 656 35.93 7.16 15.44
CA GLY A 656 35.90 8.06 16.57
C GLY A 656 37.13 8.95 16.67
N ALA A 657 36.89 10.25 16.87
CA ALA A 657 37.97 11.20 17.06
C ALA A 657 38.78 10.91 18.35
N PRO A 658 40.11 11.12 18.34
CA PRO A 658 40.95 10.98 19.52
C PRO A 658 40.46 11.84 20.70
N ALA A 659 40.66 11.35 21.93
CA ALA A 659 40.11 11.95 23.14
C ALA A 659 40.61 13.39 23.45
N ASP A 660 41.64 13.88 22.75
CA ASP A 660 42.17 15.23 22.87
C ASP A 660 41.51 16.25 21.91
N TYR A 661 40.61 15.81 21.03
CA TYR A 661 39.84 16.71 20.19
C TYR A 661 38.61 17.27 20.93
N PRO A 662 38.19 18.50 20.61
CA PRO A 662 36.98 19.08 21.17
C PRO A 662 35.72 18.37 20.65
N GLU A 663 34.71 18.26 21.52
CA GLU A 663 33.37 17.78 21.17
C GLU A 663 32.39 18.91 20.89
N GLN A 664 32.72 20.11 21.37
CA GLN A 664 31.98 21.31 21.02
C GLN A 664 32.74 22.02 19.90
N ILE A 665 32.16 22.08 18.71
CA ILE A 665 32.74 22.78 17.56
C ILE A 665 31.87 23.99 17.24
N CYS A 666 32.47 25.16 17.19
CA CYS A 666 31.77 26.42 16.98
C CYS A 666 32.16 27.03 15.65
N PHE A 667 31.20 27.67 14.98
CA PHE A 667 31.34 28.20 13.63
C PHE A 667 30.82 29.62 13.53
N ASP A 668 31.54 30.47 12.80
CA ASP A 668 31.04 31.75 12.32
C ASP A 668 30.28 31.52 11.01
N VAL A 669 28.97 31.80 11.01
CA VAL A 669 28.07 31.59 9.87
C VAL A 669 27.57 32.94 9.33
N SER A 670 27.58 33.11 8.01
CA SER A 670 27.06 34.32 7.36
C SER A 670 26.48 34.05 5.97
N PHE A 671 25.49 34.87 5.60
CA PHE A 671 24.86 34.91 4.27
C PHE A 671 24.94 36.34 3.74
N THR A 672 25.66 36.54 2.64
CA THR A 672 25.89 37.86 2.04
C THR A 672 25.33 37.90 0.63
N ALA A 673 24.50 38.88 0.29
CA ALA A 673 23.96 39.00 -1.07
C ALA A 673 25.10 39.17 -2.09
N THR A 674 25.03 38.42 -3.20
CA THR A 674 26.05 38.52 -4.26
C THR A 674 25.97 39.89 -4.98
N PRO A 675 27.11 40.58 -5.24
CA PRO A 675 27.12 41.94 -5.81
C PRO A 675 26.53 42.14 -7.21
#